data_AF-A0A6N7I512-F1
#
_entry.id   AF-A0A6N7I512-F1
#
_cell.length_a   1.000
_cell.length_b   1.000
_cell.length_c   1.000
_cell.angle_alpha   90.00
_cell.angle_beta   90.00
_cell.angle_gamma   90.00
#
_symmetry.space_group_name_H-M   'P 1'
#
loop_
_entity.id
_entity.type
_entity.pdbx_description
1 polymer ?
#
loop_
_entity_poly.entity_id
_entity_poly.type
_entity_poly.pdbx_seq_one_letter_code
_entity_poly.pdbx_strand_id
1 'polypeptide(L)'
;MSGRMGGPRMAAPGTRRRISTPLTRFFGRADETRTVRALLDDSRLVTVVGPPGSGKTRLGTEVGAELRTRFRDGACFVDLTSIRDGPSVPAAVASALGIAQRPGWTVADTVVEALATAELLVILDNCEHLVRAAATMTGSLLSGCGDVRVLATSRIALGITGEQLFPLPPLDLEPSVALFTDRARLVRPTVRIDDRDHRHIERICHRVDGLPLAIELAAAWSRVLSPAQILHRLDTVLPMLTSTADPASRQRTMNATVAWSYRLLTPAQQVLFDQLSVFVGGFDLAAAEAVTDRGVLDDLTALVDHSLVLAEGSGSSMRYQLLEPVRQYGVAALAERGDAHTQARHTEHYLTLAQRGDAGLRRANLSRHLLELRSEEGNLLAAMAWARANDPETALRIATALSYFWERCGAVNDGRARLASLLDSGVGDDGLHAAALAGLGRLAWRQRDNDAARAYYAKSLTIMRRLGDPLGIARGLRNLALTECVAGDATTAVDLCEQSLRLFADHGDSAGRGWTWTVLGLARFADGDWPGGEHCCQQALDANRDHGSTALEAQAHLGIAYAAANTGDIAKHRRHLAAVLVDLHDALRGVDDPDWMWAASGLAVNEGRTHAALRLAGAARAVHDRGNHSVGTIMIFSEAAVARARREVGARAADRFMAQGAAMTPEQLMAEALERPTDADRPLSAREREVADLVGDGLTNEQIATRLVLSRRTVESHVERIKHKLELSGRNEVMAWVIGRRVEDEQAQ
;
A
#
# COMPACT_ATOMS: atom_id res chain seq x y z
N MET A 1 -24.65 19.19 -18.63
CA MET A 1 -24.96 19.13 -17.18
C MET A 1 -23.76 18.52 -16.47
N SER A 2 -23.06 19.31 -15.66
CA SER A 2 -21.85 18.88 -14.95
C SER A 2 -22.23 17.88 -13.86
N GLY A 3 -22.17 16.59 -14.17
CA GLY A 3 -22.28 15.53 -13.17
C GLY A 3 -21.18 15.71 -12.13
N ARG A 4 -21.55 15.83 -10.86
CA ARG A 4 -20.61 15.80 -9.73
C ARG A 4 -19.82 14.50 -9.83
N MET A 5 -18.59 14.57 -10.32
CA MET A 5 -17.61 13.49 -10.15
C MET A 5 -17.49 13.23 -8.65
N GLY A 6 -17.67 11.97 -8.23
CA GLY A 6 -17.64 11.57 -6.83
C GLY A 6 -16.35 12.04 -6.15
N GLY A 7 -16.45 12.51 -4.90
CA GLY A 7 -15.30 12.92 -4.10
C GLY A 7 -14.31 11.76 -3.88
N PRO A 8 -13.05 12.06 -3.52
CA PRO A 8 -12.05 11.03 -3.23
C PRO A 8 -12.56 10.10 -2.12
N ARG A 9 -12.36 8.79 -2.28
CA ARG A 9 -12.83 7.79 -1.29
C ARG A 9 -11.68 6.98 -0.74
N MET A 10 -11.70 6.81 0.58
CA MET A 10 -10.74 5.98 1.30
C MET A 10 -10.86 4.50 0.94
N ALA A 11 -9.76 3.76 1.07
CA ALA A 11 -9.72 2.32 0.91
C ALA A 11 -10.66 1.51 1.80
N ALA A 12 -11.18 0.39 1.27
CA ALA A 12 -11.91 -0.57 2.09
C ALA A 12 -11.02 -1.05 3.26
N PRO A 13 -11.59 -1.36 4.44
CA PRO A 13 -10.81 -1.69 5.64
C PRO A 13 -9.79 -2.83 5.45
N GLY A 14 -10.02 -3.74 4.49
CA GLY A 14 -9.19 -4.90 4.22
C GLY A 14 -7.84 -4.62 3.53
N THR A 15 -7.69 -3.50 2.82
CA THR A 15 -6.51 -3.16 1.99
C THR A 15 -5.59 -2.11 2.61
N ARG A 16 -5.92 -1.57 3.80
CA ARG A 16 -5.08 -0.59 4.51
C ARG A 16 -3.89 -1.29 5.18
N ARG A 17 -2.82 -0.53 5.48
CA ARG A 17 -1.69 -1.07 6.27
C ARG A 17 -2.22 -1.57 7.60
N ARG A 18 -2.28 -2.90 7.74
CA ARG A 18 -2.86 -3.58 8.90
C ARG A 18 -1.92 -3.47 10.09
N ILE A 19 -2.53 -3.41 11.26
CA ILE A 19 -1.86 -3.55 12.54
C ILE A 19 -1.31 -4.98 12.62
N SER A 20 0.02 -5.11 12.67
CA SER A 20 0.68 -6.41 12.77
C SER A 20 0.37 -7.11 14.09
N THR A 21 0.07 -8.40 14.06
CA THR A 21 -0.09 -9.22 15.26
C THR A 21 1.29 -9.68 15.73
N PRO A 22 1.77 -9.27 16.91
CA PRO A 22 3.12 -9.61 17.30
C PRO A 22 3.22 -11.03 17.90
N LEU A 23 4.38 -11.67 17.75
CA LEU A 23 4.62 -13.06 18.19
C LEU A 23 4.95 -13.20 19.70
N THR A 24 5.22 -12.08 20.37
CA THR A 24 5.61 -12.02 21.77
C THR A 24 4.45 -11.57 22.65
N ARG A 25 4.34 -12.13 23.86
CA ARG A 25 3.31 -11.76 24.83
C ARG A 25 3.45 -10.28 25.25
N PHE A 26 2.33 -9.62 25.45
CA PHE A 26 2.25 -8.25 25.96
C PHE A 26 1.96 -8.29 27.47
N PHE A 27 2.85 -7.71 28.28
CA PHE A 27 2.83 -7.84 29.74
C PHE A 27 2.33 -6.57 30.43
N GLY A 28 1.44 -6.73 31.40
CA GLY A 28 1.13 -5.73 32.45
C GLY A 28 0.66 -4.37 31.96
N ARG A 29 -0.07 -4.31 30.84
CA ARG A 29 -0.59 -3.04 30.27
C ARG A 29 -2.11 -3.02 30.10
N ALA A 30 -2.82 -3.90 30.79
CA ALA A 30 -4.28 -4.02 30.65
C ALA A 30 -5.00 -2.73 31.09
N ASP A 31 -4.50 -2.07 32.13
CA ASP A 31 -5.10 -0.86 32.66
C ASP A 31 -4.78 0.36 31.79
N GLU A 32 -3.56 0.47 31.27
CA GLU A 32 -3.17 1.51 30.31
C GLU A 32 -3.92 1.36 28.99
N THR A 33 -4.07 0.14 28.46
CA THR A 33 -4.90 -0.12 27.27
C THR A 33 -6.33 0.34 27.52
N ARG A 34 -6.93 -0.02 28.67
CA ARG A 34 -8.29 0.42 29.04
C ARG A 34 -8.40 1.94 29.16
N THR A 35 -7.39 2.57 29.75
CA THR A 35 -7.34 4.03 29.95
C THR A 35 -7.22 4.77 28.63
N VAL A 36 -6.28 4.37 27.76
CA VAL A 36 -6.14 4.96 26.42
C VAL A 36 -7.42 4.80 25.61
N ARG A 37 -8.11 3.66 25.71
CA ARG A 37 -9.41 3.45 25.08
C ARG A 37 -10.48 4.40 25.60
N ALA A 38 -10.56 4.61 26.92
CA ALA A 38 -11.50 5.57 27.51
C ALA A 38 -11.16 7.01 27.09
N LEU A 39 -9.88 7.39 27.08
CA LEU A 39 -9.46 8.70 26.59
C LEU A 39 -9.80 8.89 25.12
N LEU A 40 -9.68 7.85 24.30
CA LEU A 40 -10.11 7.84 22.90
C LEU A 40 -11.63 7.82 22.74
N ASP A 41 -12.43 7.71 23.80
CA ASP A 41 -13.88 7.88 23.75
C ASP A 41 -14.25 9.34 24.04
N ASP A 42 -13.55 9.98 24.97
CA ASP A 42 -13.81 11.36 25.39
C ASP A 42 -13.07 12.41 24.55
N SER A 43 -11.93 12.03 23.96
CA SER A 43 -11.05 12.93 23.18
C SER A 43 -10.80 12.40 21.77
N ARG A 44 -10.65 13.32 20.82
CA ARG A 44 -10.37 12.98 19.41
C ARG A 44 -8.88 12.86 19.09
N LEU A 45 -8.01 13.37 19.97
CA LEU A 45 -6.57 13.19 19.91
C LEU A 45 -6.06 12.69 21.27
N VAL A 46 -5.42 11.53 21.26
CA VAL A 46 -4.64 11.04 22.38
C VAL A 46 -3.19 10.86 21.94
N THR A 47 -2.25 11.46 22.65
CA THR A 47 -0.81 11.26 22.41
C THR A 47 -0.21 10.47 23.56
N VAL A 48 0.22 9.24 23.26
CA VAL A 48 0.99 8.40 24.18
C VAL A 48 2.42 8.94 24.22
N VAL A 49 2.78 9.58 25.32
CA VAL A 49 4.10 10.16 25.54
C VAL A 49 4.92 9.31 26.50
N GLY A 50 6.21 9.18 26.22
CA GLY A 50 7.09 8.42 27.09
C GLY A 50 8.50 8.23 26.53
N PRO A 51 9.46 7.82 27.38
CA PRO A 51 10.85 7.65 26.97
C PRO A 51 11.00 6.51 25.93
N PRO A 52 12.13 6.43 25.22
CA PRO A 52 12.42 5.29 24.35
C PRO A 52 12.41 3.97 25.12
N GLY A 53 11.95 2.91 24.45
CA GLY A 53 11.87 1.58 25.06
C GLY A 53 10.71 1.38 26.04
N SER A 54 9.84 2.38 26.27
CA SER A 54 8.68 2.24 27.17
C SER A 54 7.52 1.39 26.62
N GLY A 55 7.56 1.05 25.33
CA GLY A 55 6.53 0.23 24.67
C GLY A 55 5.39 1.01 23.99
N LYS A 56 5.56 2.30 23.68
CA LYS A 56 4.51 3.13 23.06
C LYS A 56 3.95 2.56 21.77
N THR A 57 4.83 2.19 20.83
CA THR A 57 4.45 1.58 19.55
C THR A 57 3.65 0.30 19.78
N ARG A 58 4.08 -0.52 20.75
CA ARG A 58 3.39 -1.77 21.10
C ARG A 58 2.01 -1.49 21.68
N LEU A 59 1.88 -0.56 22.63
CA LEU A 59 0.58 -0.16 23.18
C LEU A 59 -0.35 0.39 22.08
N GLY A 60 0.14 1.25 21.20
CA GLY A 60 -0.65 1.80 20.09
C GLY A 60 -1.16 0.71 19.15
N THR A 61 -0.31 -0.27 18.85
CA THR A 61 -0.64 -1.45 18.04
C THR A 61 -1.75 -2.29 18.70
N GLU A 62 -1.59 -2.63 19.99
CA GLU A 62 -2.58 -3.44 20.74
C GLU A 62 -3.93 -2.71 20.88
N VAL A 63 -3.92 -1.42 21.26
CA VAL A 63 -5.13 -0.59 21.34
C VAL A 63 -5.82 -0.51 19.98
N GLY A 64 -5.06 -0.30 18.90
CA GLY A 64 -5.60 -0.26 17.56
C GLY A 64 -6.22 -1.58 17.11
N ALA A 65 -5.60 -2.72 17.46
CA ALA A 65 -6.11 -4.04 17.13
C ALA A 65 -7.46 -4.30 17.82
N GLU A 66 -7.58 -3.93 19.10
CA GLU A 66 -8.82 -4.06 19.87
C GLU A 66 -9.94 -3.12 19.38
N LEU A 67 -9.59 -1.88 19.02
CA LEU A 67 -10.56 -0.87 18.61
C LEU A 67 -10.96 -0.98 17.13
N ARG A 68 -10.29 -1.80 16.32
CA ARG A 68 -10.55 -1.91 14.88
C ARG A 68 -12.01 -2.23 14.55
N THR A 69 -12.72 -3.01 15.35
CA THR A 69 -14.12 -3.36 15.09
C THR A 69 -15.11 -2.33 15.61
N ARG A 70 -14.66 -1.36 16.42
CA ARG A 70 -15.50 -0.30 16.98
C ARG A 70 -15.82 0.78 15.96
N PHE A 71 -14.82 1.17 15.18
CA PHE A 71 -14.95 2.20 14.14
C PHE A 71 -15.49 1.56 12.86
N ARG A 72 -16.54 2.14 12.24
CA ARG A 72 -17.12 1.62 11.00
C ARG A 72 -16.08 1.41 9.91
N ASP A 73 -15.14 2.35 9.79
CA ASP A 73 -14.08 2.29 8.80
C ASP A 73 -12.78 1.67 9.35
N GLY A 74 -12.72 1.25 10.61
CA GLY A 74 -11.61 0.48 11.18
C GLY A 74 -10.48 1.31 11.81
N ALA A 75 -9.25 0.76 11.80
CA ALA A 75 -8.04 1.40 12.31
C ALA A 75 -6.90 1.31 11.29
N CYS A 76 -6.12 2.38 11.14
CA CYS A 76 -5.00 2.48 10.20
C CYS A 76 -3.71 2.84 10.93
N PHE A 77 -2.65 2.06 10.70
CA PHE A 77 -1.32 2.32 11.28
C PHE A 77 -0.42 3.05 10.28
N VAL A 78 0.08 4.21 10.69
CA VAL A 78 1.01 5.05 9.93
C VAL A 78 2.34 5.08 10.66
N ASP A 79 3.34 4.42 10.08
CA ASP A 79 4.70 4.40 10.59
C ASP A 79 5.50 5.57 10.00
N LEU A 80 5.95 6.49 10.86
CA LEU A 80 6.78 7.61 10.42
C LEU A 80 8.28 7.31 10.51
N THR A 81 8.71 6.13 10.95
CA THR A 81 10.13 5.81 11.21
C THR A 81 11.06 6.01 10.01
N SER A 82 10.57 5.72 8.79
CA SER A 82 11.35 5.91 7.56
C SER A 82 11.27 7.31 6.97
N ILE A 83 10.40 8.18 7.51
CA ILE A 83 10.17 9.53 7.01
C ILE A 83 11.19 10.47 7.64
N ARG A 84 11.85 11.32 6.84
CA ARG A 84 12.93 12.20 7.33
C ARG A 84 12.63 13.68 7.19
N ASP A 85 11.67 14.03 6.34
CA ASP A 85 11.31 15.42 6.04
C ASP A 85 9.83 15.67 6.34
N GLY A 86 9.55 16.82 6.97
CA GLY A 86 8.19 17.21 7.34
C GLY A 86 7.18 17.23 6.18
N PRO A 87 7.53 17.75 5.00
CA PRO A 87 6.62 17.77 3.84
C PRO A 87 6.13 16.40 3.37
N SER A 88 6.85 15.30 3.68
CA SER A 88 6.43 13.95 3.33
C SER A 88 5.36 13.36 4.26
N VAL A 89 5.05 13.97 5.41
CA VAL A 89 4.09 13.41 6.39
C VAL A 89 2.67 13.24 5.82
N PRO A 90 2.06 14.24 5.15
CA PRO A 90 0.73 14.07 4.57
C PRO A 90 0.67 12.92 3.55
N ALA A 91 1.75 12.71 2.79
CA ALA A 91 1.83 11.67 1.79
C ALA A 91 2.03 10.28 2.40
N ALA A 92 2.79 10.17 3.49
CA ALA A 92 2.85 8.94 4.29
C ALA A 92 1.47 8.54 4.86
N VAL A 93 0.70 9.52 5.34
CA VAL A 93 -0.69 9.30 5.81
C VAL A 93 -1.59 8.89 4.66
N ALA A 94 -1.54 9.60 3.52
CA ALA A 94 -2.31 9.27 2.33
C ALA A 94 -2.01 7.85 1.82
N SER A 95 -0.73 7.47 1.80
CA SER A 95 -0.27 6.14 1.38
C SER A 95 -0.80 5.05 2.31
N ALA A 96 -0.69 5.21 3.62
CA ALA A 96 -1.19 4.24 4.60
C ALA A 96 -2.72 4.03 4.51
N LEU A 97 -3.46 5.08 4.14
CA LEU A 97 -4.90 5.08 3.96
C LEU A 97 -5.36 4.63 2.56
N GLY A 98 -4.45 4.53 1.60
CA GLY A 98 -4.79 4.36 0.19
C GLY A 98 -5.63 5.53 -0.32
N ILE A 99 -5.06 6.74 -0.30
CA ILE A 99 -5.68 7.96 -0.83
C ILE A 99 -4.77 8.58 -1.88
N ALA A 100 -5.31 8.78 -3.07
CA ALA A 100 -4.65 9.47 -4.18
C ALA A 100 -4.76 11.00 -4.03
N GLN A 101 -3.74 11.75 -4.46
CA GLN A 101 -3.84 13.22 -4.46
C GLN A 101 -4.66 13.69 -5.66
N ARG A 102 -5.56 14.65 -5.47
CA ARG A 102 -6.29 15.26 -6.57
C ARG A 102 -5.42 16.29 -7.30
N PRO A 103 -5.48 16.36 -8.64
CA PRO A 103 -4.82 17.43 -9.39
C PRO A 103 -5.26 18.81 -8.86
N GLY A 104 -4.28 19.69 -8.63
CA GLY A 104 -4.51 21.05 -8.13
C GLY A 104 -4.80 21.18 -6.63
N TRP A 105 -4.85 20.08 -5.87
CA TRP A 105 -5.05 20.07 -4.42
C TRP A 105 -3.77 19.69 -3.70
N THR A 106 -3.59 20.12 -2.45
CA THR A 106 -2.51 19.55 -1.63
C THR A 106 -2.85 18.12 -1.21
N VAL A 107 -1.84 17.32 -0.88
CA VAL A 107 -2.05 15.95 -0.37
C VAL A 107 -2.87 15.99 0.93
N ALA A 108 -2.56 16.93 1.82
CA ALA A 108 -3.27 17.10 3.08
C ALA A 108 -4.76 17.39 2.86
N ASP A 109 -5.10 18.35 1.99
CA ASP A 109 -6.50 18.70 1.69
C ASP A 109 -7.24 17.52 1.06
N THR A 110 -6.54 16.75 0.22
CA THR A 110 -7.14 15.57 -0.41
C THR A 110 -7.46 14.49 0.62
N VAL A 111 -6.56 14.24 1.59
CA VAL A 111 -6.80 13.28 2.68
C VAL A 111 -7.96 13.74 3.56
N VAL A 112 -8.00 15.02 3.94
CA VAL A 112 -9.07 15.60 4.77
C VAL A 112 -10.43 15.43 4.09
N GLU A 113 -10.52 15.76 2.80
CA GLU A 113 -11.76 15.60 2.02
C GLU A 113 -12.18 14.12 1.94
N ALA A 114 -11.24 13.20 1.70
CA ALA A 114 -11.55 11.77 1.59
C ALA A 114 -12.04 11.17 2.91
N LEU A 115 -11.62 11.75 4.04
CA LEU A 115 -11.98 11.32 5.38
C LEU A 115 -13.14 12.11 6.00
N ALA A 116 -13.71 13.08 5.29
CA ALA A 116 -14.74 13.99 5.82
C ALA A 116 -15.95 13.26 6.45
N THR A 117 -16.30 12.08 5.91
CA THR A 117 -17.43 11.25 6.38
C THR A 117 -16.98 9.91 6.99
N ALA A 118 -15.67 9.72 7.17
CA ALA A 118 -15.09 8.48 7.67
C ALA A 118 -15.13 8.42 9.20
N GLU A 119 -15.46 7.24 9.73
CA GLU A 119 -15.37 6.93 11.15
C GLU A 119 -14.18 5.98 11.35
N LEU A 120 -13.03 6.54 11.72
CA LEU A 120 -11.72 5.88 11.64
C LEU A 120 -10.81 6.26 12.80
N LEU A 121 -10.04 5.27 13.30
CA LEU A 121 -8.87 5.50 14.13
C LEU A 121 -7.57 5.55 13.29
N VAL A 122 -6.85 6.66 13.33
CA VAL A 122 -5.52 6.80 12.74
C VAL A 122 -4.45 6.72 13.83
N ILE A 123 -3.50 5.79 13.69
CA ILE A 123 -2.39 5.63 14.62
C ILE A 123 -1.14 6.20 13.97
N LEU A 124 -0.62 7.30 14.50
CA LEU A 124 0.61 7.95 14.03
C LEU A 124 1.76 7.54 14.94
N ASP A 125 2.65 6.67 14.45
CA ASP A 125 3.76 6.14 15.25
C ASP A 125 5.07 6.93 15.04
N ASN A 126 5.88 7.03 16.10
CA ASN A 126 7.22 7.62 16.08
C ASN A 126 7.24 9.10 15.66
N CYS A 127 6.36 9.93 16.21
CA CYS A 127 6.24 11.34 15.79
C CYS A 127 7.40 12.24 16.25
N GLU A 128 8.27 11.79 17.17
CA GLU A 128 9.28 12.64 17.84
C GLU A 128 10.28 13.36 16.93
N HIS A 129 10.57 12.81 15.75
CA HIS A 129 11.53 13.40 14.81
C HIS A 129 10.84 14.33 13.79
N LEU A 130 9.50 14.36 13.76
CA LEU A 130 8.68 15.14 12.82
C LEU A 130 7.53 15.86 13.52
N VAL A 131 7.67 16.20 14.80
CA VAL A 131 6.59 16.68 15.68
C VAL A 131 5.78 17.80 15.05
N ARG A 132 6.43 18.83 14.49
CA ARG A 132 5.74 19.95 13.83
C ARG A 132 4.90 19.51 12.64
N ALA A 133 5.42 18.63 11.80
CA ALA A 133 4.71 18.17 10.61
C ALA A 133 3.58 17.20 10.96
N ALA A 134 3.80 16.30 11.93
CA ALA A 134 2.77 15.44 12.48
C ALA A 134 1.63 16.26 13.10
N ALA A 135 1.96 17.27 13.92
CA ALA A 135 1.01 18.19 14.52
C ALA A 135 0.15 18.92 13.47
N THR A 136 0.76 19.47 12.42
CA THR A 136 0.05 20.13 11.31
C THR A 136 -0.92 19.17 10.63
N MET A 137 -0.47 17.95 10.29
CA MET A 137 -1.33 16.96 9.63
C MET A 137 -2.49 16.51 10.52
N THR A 138 -2.21 16.24 11.81
CA THR A 138 -3.24 15.89 12.80
C THR A 138 -4.25 17.01 12.98
N GLY A 139 -3.80 18.28 13.04
CA GLY A 139 -4.68 19.44 13.14
C GLY A 139 -5.64 19.55 11.95
N SER A 140 -5.12 19.35 10.72
CA SER A 140 -5.94 19.35 9.50
C SER A 140 -6.98 18.23 9.50
N LEU A 141 -6.59 17.01 9.87
CA LEU A 141 -7.50 15.85 9.99
C LEU A 141 -8.63 16.11 10.99
N LEU A 142 -8.29 16.58 12.18
CA LEU A 142 -9.27 16.76 13.25
C LEU A 142 -10.21 17.94 12.99
N SER A 143 -9.74 18.96 12.28
CA SER A 143 -10.57 20.12 11.94
C SER A 143 -11.54 19.83 10.79
N GLY A 144 -11.14 19.01 9.81
CA GLY A 144 -11.93 18.75 8.61
C GLY A 144 -12.75 17.45 8.63
N CYS A 145 -12.49 16.52 9.53
CA CYS A 145 -13.22 15.25 9.63
C CYS A 145 -13.89 15.15 11.00
N GLY A 146 -15.19 14.89 11.10
CA GLY A 146 -15.91 14.87 12.39
C GLY A 146 -15.64 13.63 13.23
N ASP A 147 -15.62 12.46 12.59
CA ASP A 147 -15.62 11.15 13.25
C ASP A 147 -14.25 10.44 13.22
N VAL A 148 -13.21 11.14 12.77
CA VAL A 148 -11.83 10.67 12.81
C VAL A 148 -11.23 10.92 14.19
N ARG A 149 -10.58 9.90 14.74
CA ARG A 149 -9.76 9.99 15.97
C ARG A 149 -8.32 9.64 15.67
N VAL A 150 -7.40 10.25 16.43
CA VAL A 150 -5.95 10.07 16.26
C VAL A 150 -5.33 9.58 17.56
N LEU A 151 -4.57 8.49 17.47
CA LEU A 151 -3.68 8.00 18.51
C LEU A 151 -2.23 8.20 18.06
N ALA A 152 -1.53 9.17 18.63
CA ALA A 152 -0.14 9.42 18.32
C ALA A 152 0.78 8.74 19.34
N THR A 153 1.93 8.21 18.89
CA THR A 153 3.03 7.82 19.77
C THR A 153 4.21 8.75 19.55
N SER A 154 4.76 9.30 20.63
CA SER A 154 5.85 10.28 20.56
C SER A 154 6.65 10.31 21.86
N ARG A 155 7.86 10.87 21.83
CA ARG A 155 8.62 11.22 23.06
C ARG A 155 8.08 12.47 23.75
N ILE A 156 7.51 13.38 22.97
CA ILE A 156 7.01 14.69 23.43
C ILE A 156 5.62 14.94 22.85
N ALA A 157 4.87 15.86 23.46
CA ALA A 157 3.57 16.30 22.96
C ALA A 157 3.68 16.84 21.52
N LEU A 158 2.62 16.66 20.73
CA LEU A 158 2.48 17.29 19.41
C LEU A 158 2.26 18.81 19.54
N GLY A 159 1.64 19.25 20.64
CA GLY A 159 1.46 20.65 20.99
C GLY A 159 0.29 21.31 20.28
N ILE A 160 -0.81 20.57 20.04
CA ILE A 160 -2.02 21.10 19.38
C ILE A 160 -3.21 21.17 20.35
N THR A 161 -4.14 22.09 20.08
CA THR A 161 -5.34 22.27 20.90
C THR A 161 -6.22 21.00 20.86
N GLY A 162 -6.70 20.57 22.03
CA GLY A 162 -7.50 19.35 22.17
C GLY A 162 -6.67 18.07 22.25
N GLU A 163 -5.34 18.17 22.31
CA GLU A 163 -4.44 17.04 22.57
C GLU A 163 -4.57 16.55 24.01
N GLN A 164 -5.03 15.31 24.18
CA GLN A 164 -5.02 14.63 25.46
C GLN A 164 -3.73 13.82 25.60
N LEU A 165 -2.87 14.22 26.54
CA LEU A 165 -1.62 13.51 26.80
C LEU A 165 -1.88 12.29 27.69
N PHE A 166 -1.33 11.15 27.28
CA PHE A 166 -1.25 9.95 28.11
C PHE A 166 0.23 9.61 28.37
N PRO A 167 0.80 10.04 29.51
CA PRO A 167 2.13 9.63 29.91
C PRO A 167 2.14 8.13 30.20
N LEU A 168 2.86 7.36 29.38
CA LEU A 168 2.99 5.92 29.58
C LEU A 168 3.95 5.67 30.75
N PRO A 169 3.46 5.17 31.91
CA PRO A 169 4.34 4.87 33.03
C PRO A 169 5.28 3.72 32.67
N PRO A 170 6.38 3.51 33.40
CA PRO A 170 7.10 2.23 33.37
C PRO A 170 6.20 1.04 33.73
N LEU A 171 6.69 -0.18 33.52
CA LEU A 171 6.01 -1.36 34.04
C LEU A 171 6.11 -1.41 35.56
N ASP A 172 5.02 -1.82 36.20
CA ASP A 172 5.05 -2.18 37.61
C ASP A 172 5.99 -3.37 37.85
N LEU A 173 6.38 -3.56 39.11
CA LEU A 173 7.38 -4.53 39.49
C LEU A 173 6.99 -5.97 39.09
N GLU A 174 5.75 -6.38 39.37
CA GLU A 174 5.30 -7.73 39.06
C GLU A 174 5.32 -8.02 37.54
N PRO A 175 4.73 -7.16 36.66
CA PRO A 175 4.90 -7.31 35.21
C PRO A 175 6.35 -7.24 34.72
N SER A 176 7.19 -6.41 35.34
CA SER A 176 8.60 -6.29 34.98
C SER A 176 9.36 -7.59 35.25
N VAL A 177 9.13 -8.21 36.40
CA VAL A 177 9.72 -9.50 36.79
C VAL A 177 9.19 -10.61 35.89
N ALA A 178 7.90 -10.60 35.55
CA ALA A 178 7.29 -11.55 34.63
C ALA A 178 7.91 -11.44 33.23
N LEU A 179 8.08 -10.21 32.71
CA LEU A 179 8.75 -9.94 31.44
C LEU A 179 10.21 -10.43 31.49
N PHE A 180 10.97 -10.07 32.51
CA PHE A 180 12.37 -10.52 32.66
C PHE A 180 12.45 -12.04 32.66
N THR A 181 11.59 -12.70 33.43
CA THR A 181 11.56 -14.16 33.56
C THR A 181 11.21 -14.84 32.23
N ASP A 182 10.20 -14.33 31.53
CA ASP A 182 9.78 -14.85 30.23
C ASP A 182 10.93 -14.75 29.22
N ARG A 183 11.59 -13.59 29.13
CA ARG A 183 12.74 -13.37 28.24
C ARG A 183 13.98 -14.19 28.64
N ALA A 184 14.27 -14.30 29.93
CA ALA A 184 15.38 -15.09 30.44
C ALA A 184 15.20 -16.58 30.12
N ARG A 185 13.96 -17.10 30.17
CA ARG A 185 13.65 -18.49 29.79
C ARG A 185 13.81 -18.73 28.29
N LEU A 186 13.60 -17.72 27.44
CA LEU A 186 13.84 -17.85 26.00
C LEU A 186 15.34 -18.06 25.69
N VAL A 187 16.24 -17.41 26.42
CA VAL A 187 17.70 -17.55 26.23
C VAL A 187 18.33 -18.67 27.05
N ARG A 188 17.66 -19.10 28.13
CA ARG A 188 18.11 -20.21 29.00
C ARG A 188 16.91 -21.05 29.49
N PRO A 189 16.39 -21.98 28.67
CA PRO A 189 15.16 -22.74 28.98
C PRO A 189 15.23 -23.57 30.27
N THR A 190 16.44 -23.98 30.68
CA THR A 190 16.68 -24.82 31.87
C THR A 190 16.84 -24.02 33.16
N VAL A 191 16.75 -22.68 33.12
CA VAL A 191 16.92 -21.84 34.30
C VAL A 191 15.76 -22.03 35.28
N ARG A 192 16.07 -22.42 36.51
CA ARG A 192 15.12 -22.42 37.63
C ARG A 192 15.37 -21.14 38.43
N ILE A 193 14.40 -20.23 38.40
CA ILE A 193 14.42 -19.01 39.20
C ILE A 193 13.91 -19.39 40.59
N ASP A 194 14.79 -19.33 41.59
CA ASP A 194 14.42 -19.49 43.00
C ASP A 194 14.07 -18.14 43.65
N ASP A 195 13.69 -18.16 44.94
CA ASP A 195 13.31 -16.95 45.67
C ASP A 195 14.46 -15.92 45.78
N ARG A 196 15.72 -16.37 45.73
CA ARG A 196 16.88 -15.48 45.81
C ARG A 196 17.12 -14.81 44.46
N ASP A 197 16.98 -15.54 43.37
CA ASP A 197 17.02 -14.99 42.02
C ASP A 197 15.87 -14.01 41.79
N HIS A 198 14.67 -14.31 42.29
CA HIS A 198 13.53 -13.40 42.23
C HIS A 198 13.85 -12.02 42.84
N ARG A 199 14.44 -11.98 44.05
CA ARG A 199 14.85 -10.72 44.69
C ARG A 199 15.90 -9.95 43.89
N HIS A 200 16.82 -10.65 43.22
CA HIS A 200 17.79 -9.97 42.34
C HIS A 200 17.10 -9.40 41.10
N ILE A 201 16.15 -10.13 40.51
CA ILE A 201 15.37 -9.68 39.35
C ILE A 201 14.53 -8.45 39.69
N GLU A 202 13.88 -8.42 40.86
CA GLU A 202 13.16 -7.24 41.33
C GLU A 202 14.07 -6.00 41.37
N ARG A 203 15.27 -6.15 41.95
CA ARG A 203 16.27 -5.08 42.01
C ARG A 203 16.78 -4.67 40.63
N ILE A 204 16.95 -5.62 39.71
CA ILE A 204 17.31 -5.34 38.31
C ILE A 204 16.22 -4.50 37.66
N CYS A 205 14.96 -4.93 37.77
CA CYS A 205 13.80 -4.25 37.19
C CYS A 205 13.69 -2.81 37.71
N HIS A 206 13.92 -2.62 39.02
CA HIS A 206 13.98 -1.29 39.62
C HIS A 206 15.15 -0.47 39.07
N ARG A 207 16.32 -1.08 38.88
CA ARG A 207 17.52 -0.38 38.39
C ARG A 207 17.40 0.09 36.95
N VAL A 208 16.69 -0.68 36.10
CA VAL A 208 16.39 -0.31 34.70
C VAL A 208 15.10 0.50 34.56
N ASP A 209 14.62 1.08 35.66
CA ASP A 209 13.45 1.95 35.74
C ASP A 209 12.16 1.33 35.18
N GLY A 210 12.01 -0.01 35.22
CA GLY A 210 10.82 -0.68 34.71
C GLY A 210 10.58 -0.52 33.19
N LEU A 211 11.60 -0.11 32.42
CA LEU A 211 11.47 0.08 30.97
C LEU A 211 11.47 -1.28 30.25
N PRO A 212 10.40 -1.68 29.52
CA PRO A 212 10.30 -2.98 28.88
C PRO A 212 11.53 -3.37 28.06
N LEU A 213 11.99 -2.50 27.17
CA LEU A 213 13.15 -2.81 26.33
C LEU A 213 14.45 -2.95 27.15
N ALA A 214 14.63 -2.15 28.19
CA ALA A 214 15.80 -2.27 29.06
C ALA A 214 15.76 -3.57 29.89
N ILE A 215 14.57 -4.01 30.29
CA ILE A 215 14.34 -5.31 30.94
C ILE A 215 14.67 -6.45 29.96
N GLU A 216 14.20 -6.38 28.71
CA GLU A 216 14.50 -7.38 27.68
C GLU A 216 16.00 -7.51 27.43
N LEU A 217 16.70 -6.38 27.28
CA LEU A 217 18.16 -6.35 27.13
C LEU A 217 18.87 -6.92 28.36
N ALA A 218 18.44 -6.58 29.57
CA ALA A 218 19.02 -7.13 30.80
C ALA A 218 18.75 -8.64 30.95
N ALA A 219 17.56 -9.09 30.57
CA ALA A 219 17.16 -10.51 30.64
C ALA A 219 17.99 -11.38 29.68
N ALA A 220 18.36 -10.85 28.52
CA ALA A 220 19.24 -11.52 27.56
C ALA A 220 20.59 -11.93 28.17
N TRP A 221 21.07 -11.19 29.19
CA TRP A 221 22.33 -11.49 29.88
C TRP A 221 22.26 -12.75 30.76
N SER A 222 21.06 -13.25 31.05
CA SER A 222 20.84 -14.48 31.82
C SER A 222 21.40 -15.74 31.14
N ARG A 223 21.81 -15.63 29.87
CA ARG A 223 22.55 -16.67 29.15
C ARG A 223 23.90 -16.98 29.81
N VAL A 224 24.61 -15.93 30.25
CA VAL A 224 26.01 -16.03 30.72
C VAL A 224 26.21 -15.56 32.16
N LEU A 225 25.27 -14.80 32.72
CA LEU A 225 25.34 -14.26 34.08
C LEU A 225 24.14 -14.72 34.92
N SER A 226 24.36 -14.86 36.22
CA SER A 226 23.25 -15.00 37.18
C SER A 226 22.57 -13.65 37.44
N PRO A 227 21.31 -13.63 37.91
CA PRO A 227 20.64 -12.38 38.30
C PRO A 227 21.46 -11.54 39.30
N ALA A 228 22.16 -12.17 40.24
CA ALA A 228 23.04 -11.46 41.18
C ALA A 228 24.19 -10.73 40.47
N GLN A 229 24.81 -11.36 39.46
CA GLN A 229 25.90 -10.79 38.69
C GLN A 229 25.41 -9.67 37.77
N ILE A 230 24.24 -9.84 37.15
CA ILE A 230 23.58 -8.81 36.33
C ILE A 230 23.34 -7.54 37.16
N LEU A 231 22.76 -7.71 38.35
CA LEU A 231 22.48 -6.60 39.26
C LEU A 231 23.74 -5.84 39.67
N HIS A 232 24.78 -6.55 40.12
CA HIS A 232 26.04 -5.93 40.53
C HIS A 232 26.69 -5.12 39.39
N ARG A 233 26.55 -5.58 38.15
CA ARG A 233 27.06 -4.87 36.97
C ARG A 233 26.23 -3.63 36.64
N LEU A 234 24.90 -3.72 36.73
CA LEU A 234 24.04 -2.55 36.54
C LEU A 234 24.33 -1.46 37.58
N ASP A 235 24.61 -1.83 38.83
CA ASP A 235 25.00 -0.88 39.90
C ASP A 235 26.30 -0.12 39.57
N THR A 236 27.17 -0.68 38.73
CA THR A 236 28.43 -0.05 38.32
C THR A 236 28.23 0.97 37.19
N VAL A 237 27.32 0.67 36.26
CA VAL A 237 27.12 1.44 35.01
C VAL A 237 26.07 2.53 35.17
N LEU A 238 25.10 2.27 36.04
CA LEU A 238 24.14 3.24 36.50
C LEU A 238 24.57 3.55 37.95
N PRO A 239 25.34 4.62 38.22
CA PRO A 239 25.49 5.13 39.58
C PRO A 239 24.12 5.63 40.07
N MET A 240 23.82 5.51 41.37
CA MET A 240 22.51 5.92 41.92
C MET A 240 22.15 7.34 41.48
N LEU A 241 21.11 7.46 40.64
CA LEU A 241 20.57 8.73 40.19
C LEU A 241 19.53 9.16 41.23
N THR A 242 19.69 10.36 41.78
CA THR A 242 18.85 10.92 42.85
C THR A 242 17.43 11.28 42.41
N SER A 243 17.05 11.04 41.15
CA SER A 243 15.70 11.29 40.63
C SER A 243 15.37 10.38 39.43
N THR A 244 14.60 9.31 39.68
CA THR A 244 14.06 8.37 38.68
C THR A 244 12.77 8.85 37.99
N ALA A 245 12.26 10.03 38.38
CA ALA A 245 10.99 10.58 37.88
C ALA A 245 11.12 11.35 36.54
N ASP A 246 12.32 11.82 36.19
CA ASP A 246 12.58 12.67 35.03
C ASP A 246 12.71 11.86 33.71
N PRO A 247 12.00 12.22 32.63
CA PRO A 247 12.19 11.66 31.28
C PRO A 247 13.66 11.57 30.82
N ALA A 248 14.50 12.55 31.16
CA ALA A 248 15.92 12.53 30.80
C ALA A 248 16.72 11.50 31.62
N SER A 249 16.28 11.14 32.83
CA SER A 249 16.84 10.02 33.59
C SER A 249 16.55 8.69 32.88
N ARG A 250 15.32 8.47 32.40
CA ARG A 250 14.93 7.22 31.73
C ARG A 250 15.61 7.04 30.37
N GLN A 251 15.82 8.12 29.62
CA GLN A 251 16.65 8.09 28.41
C GLN A 251 18.08 7.64 28.72
N ARG A 252 18.66 8.16 29.81
CA ARG A 252 20.01 7.76 30.27
C ARG A 252 20.04 6.29 30.66
N THR A 253 19.01 5.80 31.36
CA THR A 253 18.87 4.37 31.71
C THR A 253 18.85 3.49 30.47
N MET A 254 18.02 3.82 29.47
CA MET A 254 17.98 3.09 28.20
C MET A 254 19.34 3.10 27.49
N ASN A 255 19.96 4.27 27.31
CA ASN A 255 21.25 4.41 26.65
C ASN A 255 22.36 3.65 27.41
N ALA A 256 22.35 3.66 28.74
CA ALA A 256 23.31 2.96 29.57
C ALA A 256 23.18 1.43 29.47
N THR A 257 21.94 0.91 29.39
CA THR A 257 21.71 -0.52 29.15
C THR A 257 22.20 -0.94 27.77
N VAL A 258 21.94 -0.16 26.71
CA VAL A 258 22.52 -0.44 25.37
C VAL A 258 24.04 -0.35 25.40
N ALA A 259 24.60 0.71 25.98
CA ALA A 259 26.05 0.91 26.07
C ALA A 259 26.75 -0.24 26.78
N TRP A 260 26.09 -0.89 27.75
CA TRP A 260 26.66 -2.06 28.40
C TRP A 260 26.58 -3.30 27.52
N SER A 261 25.43 -3.59 26.90
CA SER A 261 25.34 -4.69 25.92
C SER A 261 26.37 -4.52 24.81
N TYR A 262 26.63 -3.29 24.38
CA TYR A 262 27.69 -2.93 23.44
C TYR A 262 29.10 -3.16 23.99
N ARG A 263 29.39 -2.85 25.26
CA ARG A 263 30.70 -3.11 25.88
C ARG A 263 31.02 -4.58 26.11
N LEU A 264 30.01 -5.45 26.15
CA LEU A 264 30.24 -6.90 26.20
C LEU A 264 30.74 -7.48 24.86
N LEU A 265 30.51 -6.76 23.77
CA LEU A 265 30.95 -7.17 22.45
C LEU A 265 32.48 -7.07 22.33
N THR A 266 33.05 -7.96 21.54
CA THR A 266 34.45 -7.82 21.10
C THR A 266 34.62 -6.55 20.24
N PRO A 267 35.85 -6.01 20.09
CA PRO A 267 36.06 -4.86 19.22
C PRO A 267 35.55 -5.06 17.77
N ALA A 268 35.65 -6.29 17.24
CA ALA A 268 35.14 -6.63 15.92
C ALA A 268 33.60 -6.60 15.86
N GLN A 269 32.93 -7.11 16.90
CA GLN A 269 31.47 -7.09 17.02
C GLN A 269 30.93 -5.68 17.24
N GLN A 270 31.65 -4.82 17.96
CA GLN A 270 31.32 -3.40 18.13
C GLN A 270 31.33 -2.66 16.79
N VAL A 271 32.38 -2.87 15.99
CA VAL A 271 32.47 -2.31 14.63
C VAL A 271 31.29 -2.81 13.78
N LEU A 272 31.00 -4.12 13.81
CA LEU A 272 29.85 -4.67 13.10
C LEU A 272 28.54 -4.01 13.55
N PHE A 273 28.29 -3.90 14.85
CA PHE A 273 27.08 -3.28 15.39
C PHE A 273 26.92 -1.83 14.91
N ASP A 274 27.99 -1.04 14.97
CA ASP A 274 27.98 0.36 14.52
C ASP A 274 27.66 0.43 13.03
N GLN A 275 28.24 -0.46 12.23
CA GLN A 275 28.01 -0.51 10.79
C GLN A 275 26.58 -0.94 10.43
N LEU A 276 26.01 -1.91 11.14
CA LEU A 276 24.63 -2.36 10.92
C LEU A 276 23.58 -1.29 11.30
N SER A 277 23.95 -0.28 12.09
CA SER A 277 23.03 0.78 12.50
C SER A 277 22.52 1.67 11.34
N VAL A 278 23.15 1.59 10.16
CA VAL A 278 22.73 2.31 8.96
C VAL A 278 21.40 1.81 8.39
N PHE A 279 21.05 0.54 8.63
CA PHE A 279 19.82 -0.07 8.10
C PHE A 279 18.58 0.45 8.83
N VAL A 280 17.50 0.72 8.07
CA VAL A 280 16.19 1.18 8.54
C VAL A 280 15.12 0.18 8.10
N GLY A 281 14.43 -0.44 9.07
CA GLY A 281 13.40 -1.45 8.79
C GLY A 281 13.95 -2.88 8.62
N GLY A 282 15.20 -3.11 9.02
CA GLY A 282 15.88 -4.40 8.98
C GLY A 282 16.69 -4.65 7.71
N PHE A 283 17.30 -5.84 7.61
CA PHE A 283 18.20 -6.23 6.52
C PHE A 283 18.33 -7.75 6.45
N ASP A 284 18.82 -8.28 5.32
CA ASP A 284 19.21 -9.68 5.19
C ASP A 284 20.73 -9.87 5.33
N LEU A 285 21.19 -11.12 5.36
CA LEU A 285 22.62 -11.42 5.53
C LEU A 285 23.47 -10.85 4.38
N ALA A 286 22.97 -10.92 3.13
CA ALA A 286 23.71 -10.45 1.96
C ALA A 286 23.91 -8.92 1.98
N ALA A 287 22.90 -8.17 2.44
CA ALA A 287 22.99 -6.74 2.64
C ALA A 287 24.01 -6.40 3.74
N ALA A 288 23.99 -7.13 4.86
CA ALA A 288 24.97 -6.92 5.93
C ALA A 288 26.41 -7.15 5.45
N GLU A 289 26.66 -8.22 4.68
CA GLU A 289 27.98 -8.52 4.13
C GLU A 289 28.42 -7.47 3.11
N ALA A 290 27.52 -6.99 2.24
CA ALA A 290 27.82 -5.93 1.28
C ALA A 290 28.17 -4.59 1.96
N VAL A 291 27.48 -4.24 3.05
CA VAL A 291 27.70 -2.97 3.77
C VAL A 291 28.94 -3.00 4.65
N THR A 292 29.33 -4.17 5.13
CA THR A 292 30.50 -4.35 6.03
C THR A 292 31.76 -4.79 5.27
N ASP A 293 31.60 -5.23 4.02
CA ASP A 293 32.64 -5.74 3.13
C ASP A 293 33.39 -6.96 3.72
N ARG A 294 32.66 -7.83 4.42
CA ARG A 294 33.17 -9.10 4.98
C ARG A 294 32.05 -10.08 5.31
N GLY A 295 32.40 -11.34 5.54
CA GLY A 295 31.48 -12.31 6.15
C GLY A 295 31.18 -11.95 7.60
N VAL A 296 29.90 -11.90 7.98
CA VAL A 296 29.46 -11.41 9.30
C VAL A 296 28.73 -12.43 10.15
N LEU A 297 28.49 -13.66 9.66
CA LEU A 297 27.56 -14.60 10.28
C LEU A 297 27.87 -14.90 11.76
N ASP A 298 29.13 -15.16 12.11
CA ASP A 298 29.52 -15.48 13.49
C ASP A 298 29.33 -14.29 14.43
N ASP A 299 29.76 -13.09 14.00
CA ASP A 299 29.62 -11.87 14.78
C ASP A 299 28.16 -11.41 14.86
N LEU A 300 27.37 -11.60 13.80
CA LEU A 300 25.94 -11.33 13.77
C LEU A 300 25.18 -12.27 14.71
N THR A 301 25.58 -13.55 14.78
CA THR A 301 25.04 -14.51 15.75
C THR A 301 25.28 -14.02 17.17
N ALA A 302 26.47 -13.48 17.45
CA ALA A 302 26.76 -12.88 18.75
C ALA A 302 25.88 -11.64 19.03
N LEU A 303 25.63 -10.76 18.04
CA LEU A 303 24.73 -9.61 18.23
C LEU A 303 23.28 -10.02 18.50
N VAL A 304 22.80 -11.07 17.83
CA VAL A 304 21.49 -11.68 18.10
C VAL A 304 21.45 -12.27 19.50
N ASP A 305 22.52 -12.96 19.90
CA ASP A 305 22.64 -13.49 21.24
C ASP A 305 22.58 -12.37 22.29
N HIS A 306 23.26 -11.25 22.06
CA HIS A 306 23.20 -10.09 22.94
C HIS A 306 21.88 -9.29 22.85
N SER A 307 20.91 -9.74 22.06
CA SER A 307 19.62 -9.07 21.82
C SER A 307 19.76 -7.62 21.33
N LEU A 308 20.88 -7.32 20.69
CA LEU A 308 21.13 -6.04 20.00
C LEU A 308 20.55 -6.06 18.58
N VAL A 309 20.40 -7.25 18.01
CA VAL A 309 19.76 -7.52 16.72
C VAL A 309 18.68 -8.57 16.95
N LEU A 310 17.48 -8.34 16.41
CA LEU A 310 16.42 -9.34 16.33
C LEU A 310 16.57 -10.13 15.03
N ALA A 311 16.28 -11.43 15.08
CA ALA A 311 16.24 -12.29 13.89
C ALA A 311 14.83 -12.87 13.74
N GLU A 312 14.19 -12.61 12.61
CA GLU A 312 12.84 -13.05 12.28
C GLU A 312 12.86 -13.92 11.02
N GLY A 313 12.26 -15.10 11.11
CA GLY A 313 12.09 -15.99 9.95
C GLY A 313 10.90 -15.55 9.10
N SER A 314 11.13 -15.25 7.83
CA SER A 314 10.10 -15.00 6.83
C SER A 314 10.20 -16.03 5.71
N GLY A 315 9.43 -17.11 5.85
CA GLY A 315 9.42 -18.22 4.89
C GLY A 315 10.80 -18.88 4.77
N SER A 316 11.43 -18.75 3.59
CA SER A 316 12.76 -19.31 3.28
C SER A 316 13.94 -18.37 3.58
N SER A 317 13.71 -17.22 4.22
CA SER A 317 14.74 -16.20 4.48
C SER A 317 14.70 -15.71 5.93
N MET A 318 15.88 -15.34 6.46
CA MET A 318 16.01 -14.69 7.77
C MET A 318 16.18 -13.18 7.57
N ARG A 319 15.42 -12.38 8.33
CA ARG A 319 15.53 -10.93 8.37
C ARG A 319 16.02 -10.49 9.74
N TYR A 320 16.96 -9.56 9.75
CA TYR A 320 17.56 -9.01 10.95
C TYR A 320 17.08 -7.58 11.17
N GLN A 321 16.90 -7.16 12.42
CA GLN A 321 16.45 -5.80 12.73
C GLN A 321 17.06 -5.27 14.02
N LEU A 322 17.59 -4.04 13.98
CA LEU A 322 17.88 -3.28 15.20
C LEU A 322 16.63 -2.53 15.63
N LEU A 323 16.26 -2.66 16.90
CA LEU A 323 15.20 -1.83 17.47
C LEU A 323 15.65 -0.36 17.48
N GLU A 324 14.73 0.56 17.19
CA GLU A 324 15.06 1.97 16.95
C GLU A 324 15.95 2.62 18.05
N PRO A 325 15.71 2.41 19.37
CA PRO A 325 16.59 2.96 20.40
C PRO A 325 18.02 2.39 20.35
N VAL A 326 18.18 1.12 20.00
CA VAL A 326 19.47 0.44 19.84
C VAL A 326 20.17 0.95 18.58
N ARG A 327 19.43 1.07 17.47
CA ARG A 327 19.92 1.63 16.22
C ARG A 327 20.43 3.06 16.38
N GLN A 328 19.69 3.92 17.11
CA GLN A 328 20.10 5.29 17.38
C GLN A 328 21.43 5.38 18.16
N TYR A 329 21.65 4.48 19.11
CA TYR A 329 22.94 4.37 19.79
C TYR A 329 24.07 4.00 18.81
N GLY A 330 23.84 3.00 17.95
CA GLY A 330 24.80 2.62 16.91
C GLY A 330 25.09 3.73 15.90
N VAL A 331 24.09 4.51 15.50
CA VAL A 331 24.29 5.65 14.58
C VAL A 331 25.19 6.72 15.22
N ALA A 332 25.00 7.01 16.51
CA ALA A 332 25.86 7.94 17.24
C ALA A 332 27.30 7.40 17.34
N ALA A 333 27.46 6.12 17.67
CA ALA A 333 28.77 5.47 17.75
C ALA A 333 29.49 5.42 16.38
N LEU A 334 28.76 5.15 15.29
CA LEU A 334 29.29 5.17 13.93
C LEU A 334 29.77 6.58 13.53
N ALA A 335 29.00 7.62 13.91
CA ALA A 335 29.38 9.00 13.66
C ALA A 335 30.64 9.42 14.43
N GLU A 336 30.78 8.99 15.70
CA GLU A 336 31.98 9.24 16.51
C GLU A 336 33.24 8.58 15.91
N ARG A 337 33.09 7.43 15.24
CA ARG A 337 34.18 6.77 14.51
C ARG A 337 34.58 7.47 13.21
N GLY A 338 33.69 8.30 12.66
CA GLY A 338 33.91 8.96 11.36
C GLY A 338 33.89 8.01 10.16
N ASP A 339 33.22 6.85 10.26
CA ASP A 339 33.13 5.87 9.16
C ASP A 339 32.03 6.25 8.15
N ALA A 340 32.36 7.18 7.27
CA ALA A 340 31.50 7.56 6.14
C ALA A 340 31.41 6.46 5.06
N HIS A 341 32.36 5.53 5.02
CA HIS A 341 32.44 4.52 3.96
C HIS A 341 31.33 3.48 4.10
N THR A 342 30.92 3.15 5.33
CA THR A 342 29.77 2.27 5.57
C THR A 342 28.47 2.83 4.96
N GLN A 343 28.21 4.13 5.10
CA GLN A 343 27.01 4.75 4.51
C GLN A 343 27.10 4.80 2.97
N ALA A 344 28.31 4.97 2.42
CA ALA A 344 28.55 4.89 0.98
C ALA A 344 28.26 3.49 0.44
N ARG A 345 28.79 2.43 1.06
CA ARG A 345 28.53 1.03 0.67
C ARG A 345 27.06 0.65 0.80
N HIS A 346 26.39 1.10 1.87
CA HIS A 346 24.94 0.96 2.00
C HIS A 346 24.21 1.60 0.82
N THR A 347 24.59 2.81 0.45
CA THR A 347 23.99 3.52 -0.68
C THR A 347 24.23 2.81 -2.01
N GLU A 348 25.44 2.32 -2.25
CA GLU A 348 25.80 1.56 -3.46
C GLU A 348 25.02 0.23 -3.55
N HIS A 349 24.90 -0.49 -2.44
CA HIS A 349 24.12 -1.72 -2.35
C HIS A 349 22.64 -1.46 -2.72
N TYR A 350 22.03 -0.43 -2.15
CA TYR A 350 20.63 -0.11 -2.39
C TYR A 350 20.37 0.56 -3.75
N LEU A 351 21.36 1.24 -4.35
CA LEU A 351 21.32 1.64 -5.76
C LEU A 351 21.27 0.40 -6.67
N THR A 352 22.14 -0.58 -6.41
CA THR A 352 22.18 -1.84 -7.17
C THR A 352 20.86 -2.59 -7.05
N LEU A 353 20.32 -2.67 -5.83
CA LEU A 353 19.01 -3.29 -5.58
C LEU A 353 17.87 -2.55 -6.29
N ALA A 354 17.85 -1.22 -6.28
CA ALA A 354 16.87 -0.41 -7.00
C ALA A 354 16.93 -0.64 -8.52
N GLN A 355 18.13 -0.66 -9.11
CA GLN A 355 18.33 -0.89 -10.54
C GLN A 355 17.97 -2.33 -10.96
N ARG A 356 18.37 -3.33 -10.16
CA ARG A 356 17.97 -4.73 -10.35
C ARG A 356 16.45 -4.87 -10.26
N GLY A 357 15.84 -4.24 -9.25
CA GLY A 357 14.41 -4.19 -9.06
C GLY A 357 13.72 -3.61 -10.28
N ASP A 358 14.15 -2.44 -10.76
CA ASP A 358 13.59 -1.78 -11.94
C ASP A 358 13.67 -2.64 -13.21
N ALA A 359 14.80 -3.31 -13.44
CA ALA A 359 14.96 -4.26 -14.56
C ALA A 359 14.07 -5.50 -14.39
N GLY A 360 13.97 -6.04 -13.18
CA GLY A 360 13.17 -7.21 -12.84
C GLY A 360 11.66 -6.96 -12.93
N LEU A 361 11.20 -5.79 -12.49
CA LEU A 361 9.80 -5.36 -12.61
C LEU A 361 9.33 -5.29 -14.07
N ARG A 362 10.24 -5.05 -15.01
CA ARG A 362 9.93 -4.98 -16.45
C ARG A 362 10.03 -6.34 -17.17
N ARG A 363 10.45 -7.40 -16.46
CA ARG A 363 10.67 -8.76 -16.98
C ARG A 363 9.80 -9.79 -16.23
N ALA A 364 10.12 -11.08 -16.37
CA ALA A 364 9.53 -12.15 -15.58
C ALA A 364 9.82 -11.97 -14.08
N ASN A 365 8.86 -12.33 -13.21
CA ASN A 365 8.92 -12.24 -11.73
C ASN A 365 8.63 -10.87 -11.11
N LEU A 366 7.68 -10.12 -11.68
CA LEU A 366 7.16 -8.85 -11.14
C LEU A 366 6.94 -8.90 -9.61
N SER A 367 6.23 -9.92 -9.13
CA SER A 367 5.81 -10.00 -7.72
C SER A 367 6.94 -10.17 -6.74
N ARG A 368 7.94 -10.99 -7.08
CA ARG A 368 9.13 -11.18 -6.26
C ARG A 368 9.86 -9.85 -6.07
N HIS A 369 10.08 -9.11 -7.15
CA HIS A 369 10.78 -7.83 -7.11
C HIS A 369 9.95 -6.73 -6.43
N LEU A 370 8.63 -6.72 -6.61
CA LEU A 370 7.75 -5.81 -5.86
C LEU A 370 7.84 -6.06 -4.36
N LEU A 371 7.79 -7.33 -3.93
CA LEU A 371 7.86 -7.70 -2.52
C LEU A 371 9.23 -7.35 -1.92
N GLU A 372 10.30 -7.64 -2.65
CA GLU A 372 11.68 -7.31 -2.26
C GLU A 372 11.87 -5.80 -2.09
N LEU A 373 11.50 -4.98 -3.08
CA LEU A 373 11.60 -3.53 -2.99
C LEU A 373 10.72 -2.95 -1.87
N ARG A 374 9.53 -3.52 -1.65
CA ARG A 374 8.63 -3.12 -0.56
C ARG A 374 9.23 -3.46 0.81
N SER A 375 9.87 -4.61 0.97
CA SER A 375 10.53 -4.94 2.22
C SER A 375 11.73 -4.03 2.50
N GLU A 376 12.41 -3.55 1.46
CA GLU A 376 13.60 -2.70 1.56
C GLU A 376 13.30 -1.18 1.50
N GLU A 377 12.03 -0.77 1.53
CA GLU A 377 11.64 0.64 1.34
C GLU A 377 12.33 1.58 2.35
N GLY A 378 12.41 1.19 3.62
CA GLY A 378 13.09 1.97 4.66
C GLY A 378 14.57 2.22 4.34
N ASN A 379 15.27 1.20 3.84
CA ASN A 379 16.67 1.29 3.46
C ASN A 379 16.89 2.08 2.17
N LEU A 380 16.02 1.89 1.18
CA LEU A 380 16.04 2.66 -0.08
C LEU A 380 15.87 4.17 0.18
N LEU A 381 14.93 4.52 1.06
CA LEU A 381 14.73 5.92 1.49
C LEU A 381 15.92 6.44 2.29
N ALA A 382 16.51 5.63 3.17
CA ALA A 382 17.71 6.02 3.94
C ALA A 382 18.93 6.24 3.04
N ALA A 383 19.17 5.36 2.08
CA ALA A 383 20.23 5.48 1.07
C ALA A 383 20.07 6.74 0.23
N MET A 384 18.86 6.99 -0.29
CA MET A 384 18.56 8.19 -1.07
C MET A 384 18.73 9.47 -0.25
N ALA A 385 18.33 9.47 1.03
CA ALA A 385 18.48 10.64 1.90
C ALA A 385 19.96 10.94 2.20
N TRP A 386 20.77 9.91 2.46
CA TRP A 386 22.22 10.07 2.64
C TRP A 386 22.88 10.55 1.34
N ALA A 387 22.54 9.93 0.21
CA ALA A 387 23.05 10.31 -1.11
C ALA A 387 22.70 11.76 -1.42
N ARG A 388 21.47 12.23 -1.12
CA ARG A 388 21.08 13.62 -1.38
C ARG A 388 22.02 14.65 -0.74
N ALA A 389 22.60 14.34 0.41
CA ALA A 389 23.52 15.23 1.11
C ALA A 389 25.00 15.09 0.67
N ASN A 390 25.40 13.94 0.13
CA ASN A 390 26.82 13.59 -0.11
C ASN A 390 27.14 13.32 -1.59
N ASP A 391 26.21 12.70 -2.32
CA ASP A 391 26.26 12.38 -3.75
C ASP A 391 24.86 12.50 -4.38
N PRO A 392 24.42 13.73 -4.71
CA PRO A 392 23.08 13.97 -5.26
C PRO A 392 22.79 13.24 -6.57
N GLU A 393 23.81 12.93 -7.38
CA GLU A 393 23.64 12.18 -8.63
C GLU A 393 23.20 10.74 -8.33
N THR A 394 23.82 10.09 -7.34
CA THR A 394 23.38 8.76 -6.89
C THR A 394 21.97 8.79 -6.30
N ALA A 395 21.60 9.85 -5.58
CA ALA A 395 20.23 10.02 -5.10
C ALA A 395 19.22 10.07 -6.26
N LEU A 396 19.54 10.81 -7.32
CA LEU A 396 18.73 10.89 -8.53
C LEU A 396 18.66 9.54 -9.26
N ARG A 397 19.75 8.77 -9.32
CA ARG A 397 19.76 7.40 -9.88
C ARG A 397 18.83 6.46 -9.11
N ILE A 398 18.89 6.46 -7.78
CA ILE A 398 17.99 5.66 -6.94
C ILE A 398 16.53 6.06 -7.21
N ALA A 399 16.22 7.35 -7.13
CA ALA A 399 14.86 7.85 -7.35
C ALA A 399 14.32 7.52 -8.75
N THR A 400 15.16 7.62 -9.78
CA THR A 400 14.80 7.29 -11.16
C THR A 400 14.49 5.80 -11.31
N ALA A 401 15.31 4.92 -10.71
CA ALA A 401 15.07 3.48 -10.72
C ALA A 401 13.79 3.07 -9.96
N LEU A 402 13.45 3.78 -8.87
CA LEU A 402 12.24 3.53 -8.10
C LEU A 402 10.95 4.09 -8.73
N SER A 403 11.04 4.89 -9.80
CA SER A 403 9.86 5.51 -10.42
C SER A 403 8.80 4.50 -10.88
N TYR A 404 9.22 3.36 -11.45
CA TYR A 404 8.29 2.30 -11.85
C TYR A 404 7.75 1.54 -10.63
N PHE A 405 8.56 1.33 -9.60
CA PHE A 405 8.11 0.74 -8.34
C PHE A 405 7.01 1.59 -7.69
N TRP A 406 7.21 2.90 -7.58
CA TRP A 406 6.22 3.83 -7.02
C TRP A 406 4.91 3.86 -7.81
N GLU A 407 4.97 3.74 -9.13
CA GLU A 407 3.77 3.53 -9.97
C GLU A 407 3.03 2.25 -9.55
N ARG A 408 3.75 1.13 -9.42
CA ARG A 408 3.14 -0.20 -9.18
C ARG A 408 2.64 -0.40 -7.75
N CYS A 409 3.24 0.25 -6.75
CA CYS A 409 2.78 0.19 -5.36
C CYS A 409 1.80 1.32 -4.98
N GLY A 410 1.49 2.24 -5.90
CA GLY A 410 0.56 3.35 -5.66
C GLY A 410 1.17 4.56 -4.93
N ALA A 411 2.47 4.53 -4.58
CA ALA A 411 3.20 5.62 -3.92
C ALA A 411 3.56 6.80 -4.86
N VAL A 412 2.64 7.16 -5.75
CA VAL A 412 2.89 8.05 -6.89
C VAL A 412 3.17 9.50 -6.45
N ASN A 413 2.48 9.99 -5.41
CA ASN A 413 2.66 11.36 -4.93
C ASN A 413 4.06 11.57 -4.32
N ASP A 414 4.42 10.69 -3.37
CA ASP A 414 5.73 10.67 -2.74
C ASP A 414 6.85 10.53 -3.78
N GLY A 415 6.68 9.56 -4.68
CA GLY A 415 7.64 9.32 -5.76
C GLY A 415 7.85 10.53 -6.65
N ARG A 416 6.76 11.19 -7.09
CA ARG A 416 6.84 12.36 -7.97
C ARG A 416 7.51 13.53 -7.26
N ALA A 417 7.14 13.82 -6.01
CA ALA A 417 7.71 14.92 -5.25
C ALA A 417 9.22 14.72 -4.99
N ARG A 418 9.62 13.50 -4.59
CA ARG A 418 11.02 13.15 -4.35
C ARG A 418 11.86 13.25 -5.62
N LEU A 419 11.38 12.67 -6.72
CA LEU A 419 12.09 12.68 -8.00
C LEU A 419 12.19 14.09 -8.58
N ALA A 420 11.11 14.89 -8.51
CA ALA A 420 11.12 16.28 -8.99
C ALA A 420 12.14 17.12 -8.20
N SER A 421 12.13 17.02 -6.87
CA SER A 421 13.05 17.77 -6.03
C SER A 421 14.53 17.42 -6.26
N LEU A 422 14.84 16.18 -6.63
CA LEU A 422 16.19 15.76 -6.99
C LEU A 422 16.58 16.16 -8.41
N LEU A 423 15.62 16.25 -9.33
CA LEU A 423 15.88 16.72 -10.69
C LEU A 423 16.13 18.24 -10.72
N ASP A 424 15.40 19.00 -9.91
CA ASP A 424 15.50 20.46 -9.83
C ASP A 424 16.86 20.96 -9.29
N SER A 425 17.65 20.10 -8.66
CA SER A 425 19.03 20.45 -8.26
C SER A 425 20.01 20.48 -9.43
N GLY A 426 19.61 19.99 -10.62
CA GLY A 426 20.40 20.04 -11.85
C GLY A 426 21.61 19.10 -11.88
N VAL A 427 21.58 18.03 -11.09
CA VAL A 427 22.68 17.06 -10.95
C VAL A 427 22.54 15.86 -11.88
N GLY A 428 23.67 15.36 -12.37
CA GLY A 428 23.73 14.22 -13.28
C GLY A 428 23.89 14.61 -14.75
N ASP A 429 24.19 13.61 -15.58
CA ASP A 429 24.29 13.78 -17.02
C ASP A 429 22.92 13.91 -17.70
N ASP A 430 22.96 14.30 -18.98
CA ASP A 430 21.77 14.44 -19.81
C ASP A 430 20.95 13.14 -19.91
N GLY A 431 21.59 11.97 -19.91
CA GLY A 431 20.91 10.69 -20.00
C GLY A 431 20.09 10.39 -18.75
N LEU A 432 20.68 10.64 -17.58
CA LEU A 432 19.99 10.53 -16.29
C LEU A 432 18.86 11.55 -16.17
N HIS A 433 19.07 12.80 -16.58
CA HIS A 433 18.01 13.81 -16.63
C HIS A 433 16.84 13.37 -17.52
N ALA A 434 17.13 12.82 -18.70
CA ALA A 434 16.10 12.34 -19.62
C ALA A 434 15.32 11.14 -19.05
N ALA A 435 16.01 10.24 -18.33
CA ALA A 435 15.37 9.11 -17.65
C ALA A 435 14.51 9.56 -16.46
N ALA A 436 14.99 10.50 -15.64
CA ALA A 436 14.24 11.08 -14.54
C ALA A 436 12.98 11.81 -15.02
N LEU A 437 13.08 12.58 -16.11
CA LEU A 437 11.93 13.22 -16.77
C LEU A 437 10.92 12.18 -17.27
N ALA A 438 11.37 11.07 -17.86
CA ALA A 438 10.47 9.98 -18.23
C ALA A 438 9.78 9.34 -17.01
N GLY A 439 10.49 9.19 -15.89
CA GLY A 439 9.93 8.76 -14.61
C GLY A 439 8.87 9.73 -14.06
N LEU A 440 9.13 11.04 -14.12
CA LEU A 440 8.15 12.07 -13.74
C LEU A 440 6.93 12.08 -14.65
N GLY A 441 7.12 11.92 -15.96
CA GLY A 441 6.02 11.82 -16.92
C GLY A 441 5.10 10.64 -16.61
N ARG A 442 5.67 9.49 -16.23
CA ARG A 442 4.93 8.30 -15.80
C ARG A 442 4.12 8.56 -14.54
N LEU A 443 4.72 9.13 -13.51
CA LEU A 443 4.05 9.41 -12.25
C LEU A 443 2.96 10.49 -12.43
N ALA A 444 3.20 11.51 -13.25
CA ALA A 444 2.22 12.53 -13.61
C ALA A 444 1.03 11.94 -14.38
N TRP A 445 1.31 11.06 -15.36
CA TRP A 445 0.28 10.34 -16.10
C TRP A 445 -0.62 9.52 -15.17
N ARG A 446 -0.01 8.83 -14.18
CA ARG A 446 -0.75 8.10 -13.13
C ARG A 446 -1.62 8.98 -12.24
N GLN A 447 -1.24 10.24 -12.03
CA GLN A 447 -2.05 11.25 -11.34
C GLN A 447 -3.11 11.90 -12.24
N ARG A 448 -3.22 11.52 -13.52
CA ARG A 448 -4.05 12.16 -14.55
C ARG A 448 -3.67 13.62 -14.83
N ASP A 449 -2.48 14.03 -14.44
CA ASP A 449 -1.90 15.31 -14.81
C ASP A 449 -1.27 15.17 -16.21
N ASN A 450 -2.13 15.01 -17.21
CA ASN A 450 -1.74 14.70 -18.59
C ASN A 450 -0.89 15.82 -19.21
N ASP A 451 -1.15 17.07 -18.85
CA ASP A 451 -0.37 18.22 -19.31
C ASP A 451 1.06 18.15 -18.78
N ALA A 452 1.26 17.89 -17.49
CA ALA A 452 2.59 17.70 -16.94
C ALA A 452 3.27 16.45 -17.51
N ALA A 453 2.52 15.34 -17.68
CA ALA A 453 3.04 14.12 -18.27
C ALA A 453 3.60 14.37 -19.67
N ARG A 454 2.80 15.02 -20.54
CA ARG A 454 3.19 15.41 -21.89
C ARG A 454 4.42 16.32 -21.88
N ALA A 455 4.46 17.32 -21.00
CA ALA A 455 5.58 18.23 -20.89
C ALA A 455 6.88 17.51 -20.47
N TYR A 456 6.82 16.61 -19.50
CA TYR A 456 7.99 15.83 -19.06
C TYR A 456 8.48 14.87 -20.15
N TYR A 457 7.58 14.14 -20.80
CA TYR A 457 7.95 13.24 -21.90
C TYR A 457 8.54 14.00 -23.10
N ALA A 458 7.98 15.17 -23.45
CA ALA A 458 8.52 16.00 -24.52
C ALA A 458 9.94 16.48 -24.22
N LYS A 459 10.22 16.91 -22.97
CA LYS A 459 11.57 17.30 -22.53
C LYS A 459 12.55 16.12 -22.59
N SER A 460 12.14 14.95 -22.11
CA SER A 460 12.95 13.71 -22.19
C SER A 460 13.28 13.35 -23.64
N LEU A 461 12.28 13.36 -24.54
CA LEU A 461 12.48 13.10 -25.96
C LEU A 461 13.46 14.07 -26.62
N THR A 462 13.37 15.37 -26.31
CA THR A 462 14.31 16.38 -26.82
C THR A 462 15.75 16.07 -26.41
N ILE A 463 15.97 15.65 -25.16
CA ILE A 463 17.31 15.28 -24.68
C ILE A 463 17.80 14.00 -25.38
N MET A 464 16.96 12.96 -25.50
CA MET A 464 17.33 11.73 -26.19
C MET A 464 17.69 11.96 -27.67
N ARG A 465 16.98 12.88 -28.35
CA ARG A 465 17.32 13.32 -29.71
C ARG A 465 18.69 14.00 -29.77
N ARG A 466 19.00 14.88 -28.82
CA ARG A 466 20.31 15.55 -28.74
C ARG A 466 21.45 14.56 -28.49
N LEU A 467 21.22 13.57 -27.64
CA LEU A 467 22.18 12.51 -27.34
C LEU A 467 22.36 11.51 -28.49
N GLY A 468 21.45 11.50 -29.48
CA GLY A 468 21.46 10.52 -30.55
C GLY A 468 21.19 9.10 -30.05
N ASP A 469 20.39 8.94 -28.99
CA ASP A 469 19.98 7.63 -28.47
C ASP A 469 18.71 7.14 -29.18
N PRO A 470 18.80 6.25 -30.19
CA PRO A 470 17.63 5.80 -30.95
C PRO A 470 16.60 5.05 -30.11
N LEU A 471 17.05 4.27 -29.11
CA LEU A 471 16.15 3.54 -28.21
C LEU A 471 15.48 4.51 -27.21
N GLY A 472 16.21 5.51 -26.73
CA GLY A 472 15.67 6.61 -25.93
C GLY A 472 14.60 7.42 -26.69
N ILE A 473 14.86 7.73 -27.96
CA ILE A 473 13.90 8.41 -28.86
C ILE A 473 12.64 7.55 -29.03
N ALA A 474 12.79 6.26 -29.32
CA ALA A 474 11.65 5.35 -29.46
C ALA A 474 10.78 5.31 -28.20
N ARG A 475 11.40 5.17 -27.02
CA ARG A 475 10.70 5.21 -25.72
C ARG A 475 9.97 6.54 -25.51
N GLY A 476 10.61 7.67 -25.85
CA GLY A 476 10.00 9.00 -25.75
C GLY A 476 8.78 9.16 -26.66
N LEU A 477 8.87 8.70 -27.92
CA LEU A 477 7.76 8.72 -28.87
C LEU A 477 6.56 7.89 -28.38
N ARG A 478 6.81 6.66 -27.92
CA ARG A 478 5.77 5.79 -27.33
C ARG A 478 5.11 6.44 -26.12
N ASN A 479 5.89 7.05 -25.23
CA ASN A 479 5.35 7.68 -24.03
C ASN A 479 4.48 8.91 -24.37
N LEU A 480 4.86 9.70 -25.40
CA LEU A 480 4.03 10.78 -25.90
C LEU A 480 2.75 10.26 -26.56
N ALA A 481 2.84 9.19 -27.36
CA ALA A 481 1.65 8.57 -27.97
C ALA A 481 0.60 8.20 -26.91
N LEU A 482 1.03 7.67 -25.76
CA LEU A 482 0.14 7.37 -24.65
C LEU A 482 -0.60 8.62 -24.13
N THR A 483 0.06 9.78 -24.09
CA THR A 483 -0.58 11.04 -23.68
C THR A 483 -1.55 11.59 -24.74
N GLU A 484 -1.24 11.43 -26.04
CA GLU A 484 -2.13 11.85 -27.12
C GLU A 484 -3.39 10.98 -27.20
N CYS A 485 -3.29 9.66 -26.92
CA CYS A 485 -4.45 8.78 -26.80
C CYS A 485 -5.46 9.32 -25.78
N VAL A 486 -4.99 9.77 -24.62
CA VAL A 486 -5.85 10.32 -23.55
C VAL A 486 -6.40 11.70 -23.92
N ALA A 487 -5.68 12.47 -24.73
CA ALA A 487 -6.15 13.75 -25.26
C ALA A 487 -7.17 13.59 -26.41
N GLY A 488 -7.39 12.37 -26.91
CA GLY A 488 -8.31 12.08 -28.02
C GLY A 488 -7.70 12.29 -29.41
N ASP A 489 -6.39 12.52 -29.53
CA ASP A 489 -5.69 12.62 -30.81
C ASP A 489 -5.09 11.26 -31.21
N ALA A 490 -5.99 10.36 -31.62
CA ALA A 490 -5.62 9.00 -32.01
C ALA A 490 -4.68 8.97 -33.23
N THR A 491 -4.85 9.89 -34.18
CA THR A 491 -4.02 9.97 -35.39
C THR A 491 -2.56 10.25 -35.03
N THR A 492 -2.30 11.29 -34.22
CA THR A 492 -0.93 11.58 -33.77
C THR A 492 -0.36 10.44 -32.94
N ALA A 493 -1.17 9.80 -32.09
CA ALA A 493 -0.74 8.66 -31.29
C ALA A 493 -0.29 7.45 -32.16
N VAL A 494 -1.03 7.14 -33.22
CA VAL A 494 -0.69 6.08 -34.18
C VAL A 494 0.64 6.40 -34.87
N ASP A 495 0.80 7.61 -35.40
CA ASP A 495 2.02 8.03 -36.10
C ASP A 495 3.27 7.95 -35.21
N LEU A 496 3.15 8.39 -33.96
CA LEU A 496 4.23 8.31 -32.96
C LEU A 496 4.57 6.85 -32.62
N CYS A 497 3.57 5.98 -32.48
CA CYS A 497 3.79 4.56 -32.23
C CYS A 497 4.48 3.87 -33.40
N GLU A 498 4.08 4.15 -34.64
CA GLU A 498 4.72 3.55 -35.82
C GLU A 498 6.19 3.96 -35.97
N GLN A 499 6.51 5.23 -35.70
CA GLN A 499 7.91 5.70 -35.66
C GLN A 499 8.71 4.98 -34.56
N SER A 500 8.13 4.84 -33.37
CA SER A 500 8.74 4.09 -32.26
C SER A 500 8.98 2.61 -32.61
N LEU A 501 8.00 1.95 -33.23
CA LEU A 501 8.11 0.55 -33.67
C LEU A 501 9.24 0.35 -34.67
N ARG A 502 9.40 1.26 -35.65
CA ARG A 502 10.52 1.22 -36.61
C ARG A 502 11.87 1.31 -35.89
N LEU A 503 12.04 2.29 -35.02
CA LEU A 503 13.30 2.47 -34.27
C LEU A 503 13.65 1.25 -33.41
N PHE A 504 12.68 0.68 -32.69
CA PHE A 504 12.94 -0.53 -31.91
C PHE A 504 13.22 -1.75 -32.79
N ALA A 505 12.58 -1.87 -33.96
CA ALA A 505 12.86 -2.94 -34.91
C ALA A 505 14.26 -2.85 -35.48
N ASP A 506 14.69 -1.65 -35.90
CA ASP A 506 16.03 -1.40 -36.46
C ASP A 506 17.16 -1.72 -35.47
N HIS A 507 16.88 -1.66 -34.16
CA HIS A 507 17.85 -1.91 -33.08
C HIS A 507 17.61 -3.22 -32.31
N GLY A 508 16.66 -4.06 -32.75
CA GLY A 508 16.41 -5.37 -32.13
C GLY A 508 15.85 -5.35 -30.71
N ASP A 509 15.22 -4.26 -30.24
CA ASP A 509 14.61 -4.16 -28.91
C ASP A 509 13.15 -4.65 -28.94
N SER A 510 12.99 -5.96 -28.89
CA SER A 510 11.70 -6.67 -28.88
C SER A 510 10.82 -6.34 -27.67
N ALA A 511 11.40 -6.07 -26.50
CA ALA A 511 10.64 -5.59 -25.35
C ALA A 511 10.05 -4.19 -25.62
N GLY A 512 10.85 -3.27 -26.17
CA GLY A 512 10.40 -1.96 -26.63
C GLY A 512 9.27 -2.05 -27.66
N ARG A 513 9.37 -3.00 -28.60
CA ARG A 513 8.31 -3.31 -29.58
C ARG A 513 7.02 -3.77 -28.90
N GLY A 514 7.10 -4.74 -27.98
CA GLY A 514 5.95 -5.25 -27.23
C GLY A 514 5.17 -4.14 -26.52
N TRP A 515 5.87 -3.28 -25.76
CA TRP A 515 5.26 -2.12 -25.12
C TRP A 515 4.62 -1.15 -26.12
N THR A 516 5.26 -0.91 -27.27
CA THR A 516 4.74 0.03 -28.26
C THR A 516 3.51 -0.52 -28.98
N TRP A 517 3.47 -1.83 -29.25
CA TRP A 517 2.30 -2.51 -29.79
C TRP A 517 1.09 -2.40 -28.86
N THR A 518 1.28 -2.51 -27.54
CA THR A 518 0.21 -2.29 -26.57
C THR A 518 -0.36 -0.87 -26.70
N VAL A 519 0.51 0.16 -26.73
CA VAL A 519 0.06 1.57 -26.85
C VAL A 519 -0.63 1.84 -28.19
N LEU A 520 -0.13 1.27 -29.29
CA LEU A 520 -0.77 1.39 -30.60
C LEU A 520 -2.15 0.72 -30.63
N GLY A 521 -2.31 -0.42 -29.94
CA GLY A 521 -3.61 -1.04 -29.74
C GLY A 521 -4.59 -0.09 -29.05
N LEU A 522 -4.15 0.60 -28.00
CA LEU A 522 -4.97 1.61 -27.30
C LEU A 522 -5.35 2.77 -28.22
N ALA A 523 -4.43 3.26 -29.05
CA ALA A 523 -4.70 4.33 -30.00
C ALA A 523 -5.77 3.93 -31.02
N ARG A 524 -5.68 2.71 -31.57
CA ARG A 524 -6.69 2.18 -32.52
C ARG A 524 -8.04 1.95 -31.88
N PHE A 525 -8.07 1.49 -30.63
CA PHE A 525 -9.32 1.37 -29.88
C PHE A 525 -9.99 2.72 -29.64
N ALA A 526 -9.23 3.80 -29.43
CA ALA A 526 -9.77 5.14 -29.27
C ALA A 526 -10.47 5.65 -30.56
N ASP A 527 -10.03 5.18 -31.73
CA ASP A 527 -10.64 5.47 -33.04
C ASP A 527 -11.77 4.46 -33.43
N GLY A 528 -12.02 3.45 -32.58
CA GLY A 528 -13.01 2.41 -32.85
C GLY A 528 -12.56 1.27 -33.78
N ASP A 529 -11.27 1.23 -34.17
CA ASP A 529 -10.67 0.12 -34.93
C ASP A 529 -10.37 -1.08 -34.00
N TRP A 530 -11.43 -1.83 -33.63
CA TRP A 530 -11.31 -3.03 -32.79
C TRP A 530 -10.42 -4.12 -33.41
N PRO A 531 -10.60 -4.49 -34.70
CA PRO A 531 -9.78 -5.55 -35.30
C PRO A 531 -8.30 -5.17 -35.39
N GLY A 532 -7.98 -3.92 -35.75
CA GLY A 532 -6.60 -3.46 -35.80
C GLY A 532 -5.97 -3.32 -34.42
N GLY A 533 -6.73 -2.88 -33.42
CA GLY A 533 -6.27 -2.86 -32.04
C GLY A 533 -6.02 -4.27 -31.48
N GLU A 534 -6.90 -5.23 -31.76
CA GLU A 534 -6.69 -6.65 -31.43
C GLU A 534 -5.41 -7.20 -32.08
N HIS A 535 -5.20 -6.90 -33.36
CA HIS A 535 -3.98 -7.30 -34.06
C HIS A 535 -2.72 -6.75 -33.37
N CYS A 536 -2.74 -5.47 -32.95
CA CYS A 536 -1.63 -4.88 -32.21
C CYS A 536 -1.39 -5.60 -30.88
N CYS A 537 -2.43 -5.92 -30.11
CA CYS A 537 -2.26 -6.68 -28.87
C CYS A 537 -1.73 -8.10 -29.13
N GLN A 538 -2.11 -8.75 -30.23
CA GLN A 538 -1.53 -10.04 -30.61
C GLN A 538 -0.04 -9.92 -30.96
N GLN A 539 0.37 -8.87 -31.68
CA GLN A 539 1.78 -8.57 -31.93
C GLN A 539 2.55 -8.30 -30.63
N ALA A 540 1.92 -7.68 -29.63
CA ALA A 540 2.51 -7.47 -28.31
C ALA A 540 2.76 -8.81 -27.59
N LEU A 541 1.81 -9.76 -27.63
CA LEU A 541 1.99 -11.11 -27.08
C LEU A 541 3.12 -11.88 -27.78
N ASP A 542 3.17 -11.81 -29.11
CA ASP A 542 4.22 -12.49 -29.88
C ASP A 542 5.60 -11.90 -29.59
N ALA A 543 5.73 -10.57 -29.46
CA ALA A 543 6.99 -9.92 -29.05
C ALA A 543 7.40 -10.24 -27.60
N ASN A 544 6.44 -10.56 -26.73
CA ASN A 544 6.69 -10.88 -25.33
C ASN A 544 7.18 -12.31 -25.10
N ARG A 545 6.93 -13.25 -26.03
CA ARG A 545 7.41 -14.65 -25.92
C ARG A 545 8.91 -14.75 -25.64
N ASP A 546 9.68 -13.81 -26.17
CA ASP A 546 11.13 -13.78 -26.04
C ASP A 546 11.63 -13.16 -24.71
N HIS A 547 10.77 -12.45 -23.95
CA HIS A 547 11.18 -11.64 -22.77
C HIS A 547 10.47 -12.04 -21.46
N GLY A 548 9.32 -12.72 -21.55
CA GLY A 548 8.55 -13.21 -20.41
C GLY A 548 8.02 -12.12 -19.48
N SER A 549 7.74 -10.91 -19.98
CA SER A 549 7.21 -9.83 -19.16
C SER A 549 5.74 -10.06 -18.83
N THR A 550 5.47 -10.55 -17.63
CA THR A 550 4.10 -10.80 -17.10
C THR A 550 3.20 -9.54 -17.17
N ALA A 551 3.76 -8.36 -16.92
CA ALA A 551 3.01 -7.10 -16.99
C ALA A 551 2.55 -6.77 -18.42
N LEU A 552 3.44 -6.97 -19.41
CA LEU A 552 3.10 -6.79 -20.83
C LEU A 552 2.07 -7.82 -21.31
N GLU A 553 2.25 -9.07 -20.90
CA GLU A 553 1.35 -10.17 -21.24
C GLU A 553 -0.07 -9.87 -20.75
N ALA A 554 -0.21 -9.52 -19.47
CA ALA A 554 -1.48 -9.15 -18.87
C ALA A 554 -2.13 -7.98 -19.61
N GLN A 555 -1.38 -6.92 -19.93
CA GLN A 555 -1.92 -5.77 -20.67
C GLN A 555 -2.38 -6.15 -22.09
N ALA A 556 -1.64 -6.98 -22.80
CA ALA A 556 -2.01 -7.43 -24.13
C ALA A 556 -3.23 -8.36 -24.10
N HIS A 557 -3.32 -9.27 -23.14
CA HIS A 557 -4.53 -10.08 -22.92
C HIS A 557 -5.75 -9.21 -22.57
N LEU A 558 -5.59 -8.21 -21.71
CA LEU A 558 -6.64 -7.24 -21.39
C LEU A 558 -7.09 -6.47 -22.64
N GLY A 559 -6.16 -6.06 -23.51
CA GLY A 559 -6.49 -5.41 -24.78
C GLY A 559 -7.28 -6.30 -25.75
N ILE A 560 -6.93 -7.60 -25.86
CA ILE A 560 -7.70 -8.56 -26.69
C ILE A 560 -9.07 -8.84 -26.07
N ALA A 561 -9.14 -9.04 -24.75
CA ALA A 561 -10.41 -9.19 -24.03
C ALA A 561 -11.33 -7.99 -24.28
N TYR A 562 -10.73 -6.81 -24.33
CA TYR A 562 -11.41 -5.57 -24.59
C TYR A 562 -11.93 -5.44 -26.04
N ALA A 563 -11.13 -5.81 -27.06
CA ALA A 563 -11.61 -5.90 -28.43
C ALA A 563 -12.74 -6.95 -28.60
N ALA A 564 -12.61 -8.09 -27.92
CA ALA A 564 -13.61 -9.16 -27.91
C ALA A 564 -14.93 -8.72 -27.27
N ALA A 565 -14.87 -7.89 -26.22
CA ALA A 565 -16.06 -7.33 -25.58
C ALA A 565 -16.91 -6.47 -26.54
N ASN A 566 -16.25 -5.67 -27.38
CA ASN A 566 -16.89 -4.75 -28.33
C ASN A 566 -17.36 -5.45 -29.62
N THR A 567 -16.66 -6.51 -30.04
CA THR A 567 -17.05 -7.33 -31.20
C THR A 567 -18.06 -8.42 -30.86
N GLY A 568 -18.34 -8.64 -29.57
CA GLY A 568 -19.32 -9.64 -29.09
C GLY A 568 -18.77 -11.07 -28.99
N ASP A 569 -17.45 -11.28 -29.11
CA ASP A 569 -16.81 -12.59 -28.98
C ASP A 569 -16.60 -12.96 -27.50
N ILE A 570 -17.67 -13.46 -26.87
CA ILE A 570 -17.67 -13.86 -25.45
C ILE A 570 -16.63 -14.95 -25.15
N ALA A 571 -16.43 -15.90 -26.07
CA ALA A 571 -15.50 -17.00 -25.88
C ALA A 571 -14.05 -16.51 -25.86
N LYS A 572 -13.69 -15.60 -26.78
CA LYS A 572 -12.38 -14.96 -26.79
C LYS A 572 -12.19 -14.08 -25.55
N HIS A 573 -13.17 -13.25 -25.19
CA HIS A 573 -13.09 -12.42 -23.98
C HIS A 573 -12.79 -13.29 -22.75
N ARG A 574 -13.58 -14.34 -22.52
CA ARG A 574 -13.38 -15.26 -21.38
C ARG A 574 -12.00 -15.92 -21.37
N ARG A 575 -11.50 -16.35 -22.53
CA ARG A 575 -10.16 -16.97 -22.64
C ARG A 575 -9.05 -16.01 -22.23
N HIS A 576 -9.07 -14.79 -22.75
CA HIS A 576 -8.01 -13.80 -22.46
C HIS A 576 -8.12 -13.24 -21.04
N LEU A 577 -9.32 -13.06 -20.49
CA LEU A 577 -9.49 -12.72 -19.07
C LEU A 577 -8.96 -13.83 -18.15
N ALA A 578 -9.20 -15.11 -18.49
CA ALA A 578 -8.68 -16.22 -17.69
C ALA A 578 -7.15 -16.25 -17.65
N ALA A 579 -6.47 -15.94 -18.76
CA ALA A 579 -5.01 -15.83 -18.80
C ALA A 579 -4.50 -14.75 -17.82
N VAL A 580 -5.12 -13.57 -17.82
CA VAL A 580 -4.79 -12.48 -16.88
C VAL A 580 -4.97 -12.91 -15.42
N LEU A 581 -6.05 -13.63 -15.12
CA LEU A 581 -6.37 -14.03 -13.76
C LEU A 581 -5.43 -15.12 -13.21
N VAL A 582 -4.94 -16.03 -14.06
CA VAL A 582 -3.91 -17.02 -13.66
C VAL A 582 -2.64 -16.31 -13.22
N ASP A 583 -2.15 -15.36 -14.03
CA ASP A 583 -0.94 -14.60 -13.70
C ASP A 583 -1.12 -13.75 -12.43
N LEU A 584 -2.29 -13.15 -12.23
CA LEU A 584 -2.61 -12.37 -11.04
C LEU A 584 -2.68 -13.24 -9.77
N HIS A 585 -3.16 -14.48 -9.88
CA HIS A 585 -3.27 -15.41 -8.76
C HIS A 585 -1.89 -15.80 -8.21
N ASP A 586 -0.93 -16.06 -9.11
CA ASP A 586 0.46 -16.34 -8.73
C ASP A 586 1.18 -15.07 -8.23
N ALA A 587 0.74 -13.91 -8.70
CA ALA A 587 1.40 -12.65 -8.44
C ALA A 587 1.05 -11.99 -7.09
N LEU A 588 -0.15 -12.14 -6.54
CA LEU A 588 -0.68 -11.11 -5.62
C LEU A 588 -1.11 -11.54 -4.21
N ARG A 589 -0.39 -10.96 -3.25
CA ARG A 589 -0.97 -10.18 -2.13
C ARG A 589 -0.70 -8.67 -2.31
N GLY A 590 -1.29 -8.04 -3.33
CA GLY A 590 -1.42 -6.56 -3.36
C GLY A 590 -0.91 -5.80 -4.59
N VAL A 591 -1.45 -6.10 -5.77
CA VAL A 591 -1.51 -5.14 -6.89
C VAL A 591 -2.99 -4.87 -7.10
N ASP A 592 -3.39 -3.69 -6.64
CA ASP A 592 -4.74 -3.17 -6.76
C ASP A 592 -4.93 -2.57 -8.18
N ASP A 593 -4.91 -3.42 -9.21
CA ASP A 593 -5.15 -2.98 -10.60
C ASP A 593 -6.64 -3.10 -10.96
N PRO A 594 -7.36 -2.00 -11.26
CA PRO A 594 -8.78 -2.05 -11.59
C PRO A 594 -9.06 -2.62 -13.00
N ASP A 595 -8.06 -2.73 -13.88
CA ASP A 595 -8.29 -3.02 -15.30
C ASP A 595 -8.87 -4.41 -15.55
N TRP A 596 -8.40 -5.42 -14.82
CA TRP A 596 -8.97 -6.77 -14.92
C TRP A 596 -10.38 -6.85 -14.35
N MET A 597 -10.71 -6.04 -13.34
CA MET A 597 -12.06 -5.97 -12.76
C MET A 597 -13.03 -5.33 -13.75
N TRP A 598 -12.59 -4.29 -14.48
CA TRP A 598 -13.36 -3.68 -15.56
C TRP A 598 -13.57 -4.63 -16.74
N ALA A 599 -12.54 -5.40 -17.11
CA ALA A 599 -12.67 -6.44 -18.14
C ALA A 599 -13.66 -7.54 -17.69
N ALA A 600 -13.54 -8.03 -16.46
CA ALA A 600 -14.44 -9.01 -15.88
C ALA A 600 -15.89 -8.51 -15.82
N SER A 601 -16.10 -7.25 -15.45
CA SER A 601 -17.42 -6.61 -15.51
C SER A 601 -17.98 -6.61 -16.94
N GLY A 602 -17.17 -6.25 -17.93
CA GLY A 602 -17.56 -6.30 -19.35
C GLY A 602 -17.94 -7.71 -19.81
N LEU A 603 -17.19 -8.73 -19.40
CA LEU A 603 -17.52 -10.13 -19.68
C LEU A 603 -18.87 -10.51 -19.06
N ALA A 604 -19.06 -10.20 -17.77
CA ALA A 604 -20.30 -10.47 -17.06
C ALA A 604 -21.50 -9.81 -17.75
N VAL A 605 -21.36 -8.55 -18.19
CA VAL A 605 -22.41 -7.86 -18.96
C VAL A 605 -22.74 -8.60 -20.27
N ASN A 606 -21.74 -9.02 -21.04
CA ASN A 606 -21.96 -9.70 -22.31
C ASN A 606 -22.54 -11.12 -22.13
N GLU A 607 -22.30 -11.75 -20.99
CA GLU A 607 -22.91 -13.03 -20.60
C GLU A 607 -24.29 -12.88 -19.96
N GLY A 608 -24.75 -11.64 -19.78
CA GLY A 608 -26.01 -11.33 -19.12
C GLY A 608 -25.99 -11.59 -17.61
N ARG A 609 -24.83 -11.61 -16.95
CA ARG A 609 -24.66 -11.72 -15.50
C ARG A 609 -24.72 -10.34 -14.83
N THR A 610 -25.89 -9.72 -14.84
CA THR A 610 -26.07 -8.30 -14.49
C THR A 610 -25.63 -7.99 -13.04
N HIS A 611 -25.88 -8.87 -12.07
CA HIS A 611 -25.47 -8.64 -10.67
C HIS A 611 -23.95 -8.71 -10.51
N ALA A 612 -23.31 -9.74 -11.06
CA ALA A 612 -21.86 -9.89 -11.04
C ALA A 612 -21.16 -8.72 -11.74
N ALA A 613 -21.70 -8.27 -12.88
CA ALA A 613 -21.19 -7.10 -13.58
C ALA A 613 -21.15 -5.85 -12.69
N LEU A 614 -22.20 -5.61 -11.91
CA LEU A 614 -22.29 -4.46 -11.00
C LEU A 614 -21.38 -4.62 -9.77
N ARG A 615 -21.25 -5.82 -9.20
CA ARG A 615 -20.28 -6.10 -8.13
C ARG A 615 -18.84 -5.86 -8.61
N LEU A 616 -18.46 -6.45 -9.74
CA LEU A 616 -17.13 -6.27 -10.35
C LEU A 616 -16.84 -4.80 -10.70
N ALA A 617 -17.83 -4.07 -11.23
CA ALA A 617 -17.71 -2.63 -11.49
C ALA A 617 -17.58 -1.81 -10.19
N GLY A 618 -18.32 -2.17 -9.15
CA GLY A 618 -18.23 -1.55 -7.83
C GLY A 618 -16.85 -1.75 -7.20
N ALA A 619 -16.30 -2.96 -7.32
CA ALA A 619 -14.93 -3.27 -6.90
C ALA A 619 -13.90 -2.48 -7.70
N ALA A 620 -14.01 -2.50 -9.04
CA ALA A 620 -13.11 -1.76 -9.93
C ALA A 620 -13.11 -0.27 -9.59
N ARG A 621 -14.30 0.31 -9.37
CA ARG A 621 -14.44 1.72 -8.98
C ARG A 621 -13.89 1.99 -7.58
N ALA A 622 -14.11 1.10 -6.63
CA ALA A 622 -13.56 1.25 -5.29
C ALA A 622 -12.02 1.17 -5.29
N VAL A 623 -11.42 0.31 -6.12
CA VAL A 623 -9.95 0.24 -6.32
C VAL A 623 -9.44 1.48 -7.05
N HIS A 624 -10.20 1.95 -8.03
CA HIS A 624 -9.89 3.16 -8.76
C HIS A 624 -9.91 4.40 -7.86
N ASP A 625 -10.93 4.55 -7.01
CA ASP A 625 -11.07 5.70 -6.10
C ASP A 625 -10.01 5.69 -4.97
N ARG A 626 -9.44 4.51 -4.69
CA ARG A 626 -8.42 4.21 -3.65
C ARG A 626 -6.99 4.61 -3.97
N GLY A 627 -6.67 4.93 -5.21
CA GLY A 627 -5.27 5.13 -5.59
C GLY A 627 -5.14 5.83 -6.90
N ASN A 628 -3.97 6.42 -7.14
CA ASN A 628 -3.53 7.02 -8.41
C ASN A 628 -3.40 5.94 -9.50
N HIS A 629 -4.51 5.25 -9.77
CA HIS A 629 -4.64 4.28 -10.83
C HIS A 629 -5.23 4.99 -12.03
N SER A 630 -4.57 4.79 -13.18
CA SER A 630 -5.06 5.29 -14.46
C SER A 630 -6.52 4.92 -14.66
N VAL A 631 -7.21 5.73 -15.43
CA VAL A 631 -8.28 5.21 -16.28
C VAL A 631 -7.65 4.13 -17.14
N GLY A 632 -7.91 2.86 -16.83
CA GLY A 632 -7.69 1.82 -17.83
C GLY A 632 -8.49 2.18 -19.06
N THR A 633 -7.91 2.03 -20.24
CA THR A 633 -8.62 2.23 -21.52
C THR A 633 -9.95 1.46 -21.57
N ILE A 634 -10.07 0.39 -20.77
CA ILE A 634 -11.28 -0.44 -20.60
C ILE A 634 -12.42 0.31 -19.85
N MET A 635 -12.11 1.22 -18.93
CA MET A 635 -13.11 1.90 -18.08
C MET A 635 -14.12 2.71 -18.92
N ILE A 636 -13.65 3.45 -19.93
CA ILE A 636 -14.49 4.30 -20.81
C ILE A 636 -15.63 3.48 -21.46
N PHE A 637 -15.40 2.19 -21.70
CA PHE A 637 -16.33 1.33 -22.42
C PHE A 637 -17.12 0.42 -21.48
N SER A 638 -16.53 0.00 -20.38
CA SER A 638 -17.27 -0.65 -19.30
C SER A 638 -18.29 0.29 -18.67
N GLU A 639 -18.10 1.62 -18.70
CA GLU A 639 -19.11 2.58 -18.22
C GLU A 639 -20.45 2.47 -18.94
N ALA A 640 -20.46 2.35 -20.27
CA ALA A 640 -21.69 2.18 -21.05
C ALA A 640 -22.38 0.83 -20.75
N ALA A 641 -21.57 -0.23 -20.64
CA ALA A 641 -22.03 -1.57 -20.28
C ALA A 641 -22.61 -1.62 -18.86
N VAL A 642 -21.96 -0.96 -17.91
CA VAL A 642 -22.43 -0.82 -16.52
C VAL A 642 -23.65 0.07 -16.46
N ALA A 643 -23.73 1.16 -17.22
CA ALA A 643 -24.94 1.99 -17.28
C ALA A 643 -26.15 1.18 -17.79
N ARG A 644 -25.94 0.28 -18.76
CA ARG A 644 -26.98 -0.68 -19.19
C ARG A 644 -27.39 -1.61 -18.04
N ALA A 645 -26.43 -2.23 -17.35
CA ALA A 645 -26.70 -3.08 -16.20
C ALA A 645 -27.44 -2.33 -15.07
N ARG A 646 -27.08 -1.07 -14.82
CA ARG A 646 -27.76 -0.20 -13.84
C ARG A 646 -29.22 0.04 -14.21
N ARG A 647 -29.54 0.32 -15.49
CA ARG A 647 -30.92 0.47 -15.97
C ARG A 647 -31.73 -0.82 -15.86
N GLU A 648 -31.10 -1.97 -16.07
CA GLU A 648 -31.77 -3.27 -15.98
C GLU A 648 -32.24 -3.61 -14.56
N VAL A 649 -31.45 -3.29 -13.54
CA VAL A 649 -31.79 -3.60 -12.13
C VAL A 649 -32.35 -2.39 -11.36
N GLY A 650 -32.28 -1.17 -11.91
CA GLY A 650 -32.67 0.08 -11.25
C GLY A 650 -31.58 0.63 -10.30
N ALA A 651 -31.56 1.95 -10.10
CA ALA A 651 -30.43 2.62 -9.42
C ALA A 651 -30.16 2.11 -7.99
N ARG A 652 -31.20 1.92 -7.17
CA ARG A 652 -31.05 1.46 -5.78
C ARG A 652 -30.45 0.07 -5.67
N ALA A 653 -30.89 -0.87 -6.51
CA ALA A 653 -30.34 -2.23 -6.52
C ALA A 653 -28.91 -2.21 -7.04
N ALA A 654 -28.64 -1.41 -8.07
CA ALA A 654 -27.29 -1.26 -8.60
C ALA A 654 -26.31 -0.69 -7.58
N ASP A 655 -26.69 0.35 -6.83
CA ASP A 655 -25.83 0.94 -5.79
C ASP A 655 -25.52 -0.06 -4.68
N ARG A 656 -26.49 -0.91 -4.31
CA ARG A 656 -26.29 -2.01 -3.35
C ARG A 656 -25.31 -3.05 -3.89
N PHE A 657 -25.45 -3.52 -5.14
CA PHE A 657 -24.49 -4.46 -5.73
C PHE A 657 -23.10 -3.87 -5.87
N MET A 658 -22.98 -2.62 -6.30
CA MET A 658 -21.67 -1.95 -6.39
C MET A 658 -21.02 -1.80 -5.00
N ALA A 659 -21.80 -1.49 -3.96
CA ALA A 659 -21.30 -1.42 -2.58
C ALA A 659 -20.86 -2.79 -2.04
N GLN A 660 -21.59 -3.87 -2.37
CA GLN A 660 -21.17 -5.24 -2.05
C GLN A 660 -19.83 -5.57 -2.70
N GLY A 661 -19.69 -5.31 -4.01
CA GLY A 661 -18.44 -5.55 -4.74
C GLY A 661 -17.26 -4.76 -4.18
N ALA A 662 -17.47 -3.50 -3.79
CA ALA A 662 -16.45 -2.68 -3.15
C ALA A 662 -15.91 -3.28 -1.83
N ALA A 663 -16.70 -4.11 -1.15
CA ALA A 663 -16.35 -4.77 0.11
C ALA A 663 -15.77 -6.19 -0.07
N MET A 664 -15.79 -6.76 -1.28
CA MET A 664 -15.27 -8.11 -1.55
C MET A 664 -13.74 -8.15 -1.55
N THR A 665 -13.19 -9.33 -1.24
CA THR A 665 -11.74 -9.57 -1.37
C THR A 665 -11.36 -9.86 -2.83
N PRO A 666 -10.10 -9.63 -3.24
CA PRO A 666 -9.64 -9.98 -4.58
C PRO A 666 -9.91 -11.44 -4.94
N GLU A 667 -9.74 -12.38 -4.01
CA GLU A 667 -9.99 -13.81 -4.24
C GLU A 667 -11.47 -14.09 -4.56
N GLN A 668 -12.39 -13.42 -3.85
CA GLN A 668 -13.83 -13.54 -4.12
C GLN A 668 -14.18 -12.97 -5.49
N LEU A 669 -13.59 -11.83 -5.87
CA LEU A 669 -13.82 -11.18 -7.15
C LEU A 669 -13.25 -12.01 -8.32
N MET A 670 -12.07 -12.61 -8.14
CA MET A 670 -11.46 -13.49 -9.14
C MET A 670 -12.30 -14.75 -9.37
N ALA A 671 -12.87 -15.33 -8.31
CA ALA A 671 -13.78 -16.46 -8.42
C ALA A 671 -15.03 -16.07 -9.23
N GLU A 672 -15.67 -14.95 -8.89
CA GLU A 672 -16.89 -14.47 -9.57
C GLU A 672 -16.64 -14.03 -11.04
N ALA A 673 -15.44 -13.53 -11.36
CA ALA A 673 -15.09 -13.05 -12.69
C ALA A 673 -15.32 -14.11 -13.80
N LEU A 674 -14.94 -15.37 -13.51
CA LEU A 674 -15.01 -16.48 -14.47
C LEU A 674 -16.17 -17.46 -14.21
N GLU A 675 -17.09 -17.16 -13.29
CA GLU A 675 -18.29 -17.98 -13.12
C GLU A 675 -19.11 -18.06 -14.41
N ARG A 676 -19.73 -19.21 -14.67
CA ARG A 676 -20.61 -19.39 -15.82
C ARG A 676 -22.01 -18.87 -15.49
N PRO A 677 -22.71 -18.22 -16.44
CA PRO A 677 -24.05 -17.73 -16.21
C PRO A 677 -25.02 -18.86 -15.86
N THR A 678 -25.80 -18.66 -14.81
CA THR A 678 -26.95 -19.47 -14.44
C THR A 678 -28.25 -18.82 -14.96
N ASP A 679 -29.38 -19.54 -14.92
CA ASP A 679 -30.67 -18.97 -15.32
C ASP A 679 -31.15 -17.83 -14.43
N ALA A 680 -30.65 -17.75 -13.19
CA ALA A 680 -30.92 -16.67 -12.25
C ALA A 680 -30.17 -15.39 -12.61
N ASP A 681 -29.04 -15.49 -13.30
CA ASP A 681 -28.22 -14.35 -13.67
C ASP A 681 -28.80 -13.57 -14.84
N ARG A 682 -29.56 -14.28 -15.70
CA ARG A 682 -30.07 -13.73 -16.95
C ARG A 682 -31.07 -12.59 -16.70
N PRO A 683 -31.06 -11.53 -17.53
CA PRO A 683 -32.02 -10.45 -17.44
C PRO A 683 -33.47 -10.95 -17.53
N LEU A 684 -34.40 -10.14 -17.03
CA LEU A 684 -35.82 -10.43 -17.16
C LEU A 684 -36.18 -10.61 -18.64
N SER A 685 -36.76 -11.76 -18.97
CA SER A 685 -37.34 -12.02 -20.30
C SER A 685 -38.41 -10.98 -20.61
N ALA A 686 -38.75 -10.80 -21.89
CA ALA A 686 -39.82 -9.88 -22.28
C ALA A 686 -41.13 -10.15 -21.51
N ARG A 687 -41.45 -11.43 -21.30
CA ARG A 687 -42.64 -11.85 -20.54
C ARG A 687 -42.54 -11.59 -19.05
N GLU A 688 -41.36 -11.81 -18.44
CA GLU A 688 -41.14 -11.45 -17.03
C GLU A 688 -41.20 -9.94 -16.82
N ARG A 689 -40.72 -9.12 -17.77
CA ARG A 689 -40.86 -7.66 -17.75
C ARG A 689 -42.31 -7.23 -17.80
N GLU A 690 -43.09 -7.78 -18.73
CA GLU A 690 -44.52 -7.49 -18.84
C GLU A 690 -45.29 -7.88 -17.56
N VAL A 691 -44.98 -9.04 -16.97
CA VAL A 691 -45.55 -9.43 -15.67
C VAL A 691 -45.12 -8.44 -14.58
N ALA A 692 -43.85 -8.05 -14.52
CA ALA A 692 -43.35 -7.09 -13.54
C ALA A 692 -44.07 -5.74 -13.67
N ASP A 693 -44.20 -5.19 -14.88
CA ASP A 693 -44.87 -3.92 -15.14
C ASP A 693 -46.33 -3.94 -14.64
N LEU A 694 -47.05 -5.04 -14.87
CA LEU A 694 -48.40 -5.22 -14.34
C LEU A 694 -48.45 -5.41 -12.82
N VAL A 695 -47.41 -6.00 -12.21
CA VAL A 695 -47.25 -5.97 -10.75
C VAL A 695 -47.12 -4.52 -10.27
N GLY A 696 -46.30 -3.70 -10.93
CA GLY A 696 -46.10 -2.27 -10.62
C GLY A 696 -47.37 -1.43 -10.76
N ASP A 697 -48.27 -1.81 -11.67
CA ASP A 697 -49.61 -1.21 -11.81
C ASP A 697 -50.59 -1.62 -10.67
N GLY A 698 -50.14 -2.45 -9.72
CA GLY A 698 -50.91 -2.88 -8.57
C GLY A 698 -51.89 -4.03 -8.82
N LEU A 699 -51.85 -4.67 -10.01
CA LEU A 699 -52.73 -5.80 -10.31
C LEU A 699 -52.40 -7.00 -9.42
N THR A 700 -53.34 -7.91 -9.20
CA THR A 700 -53.11 -9.21 -8.52
C THR A 700 -52.66 -10.28 -9.52
N ASN A 701 -52.13 -11.42 -9.04
CA ASN A 701 -51.73 -12.53 -9.92
C ASN A 701 -52.89 -13.04 -10.78
N GLU A 702 -54.13 -12.97 -10.29
CA GLU A 702 -55.33 -13.38 -11.01
C GLU A 702 -55.68 -12.39 -12.12
N GLN A 703 -55.61 -11.09 -11.85
CA GLN A 703 -55.82 -10.05 -12.86
C GLN A 703 -54.75 -10.08 -13.96
N ILE A 704 -53.49 -10.33 -13.59
CA ILE A 704 -52.38 -10.51 -14.55
C ILE A 704 -52.62 -11.77 -15.39
N ALA A 705 -53.03 -12.87 -14.77
CA ALA A 705 -53.32 -14.13 -15.47
C ALA A 705 -54.44 -13.95 -16.51
N THR A 706 -55.52 -13.26 -16.16
CA THR A 706 -56.59 -12.92 -17.11
C THR A 706 -56.10 -12.02 -18.23
N ARG A 707 -55.36 -10.95 -17.90
CA ARG A 707 -54.90 -9.95 -18.89
C ARG A 707 -53.90 -10.52 -19.88
N LEU A 708 -53.02 -11.40 -19.41
CA LEU A 708 -51.97 -12.02 -20.22
C LEU A 708 -52.37 -13.36 -20.82
N VAL A 709 -53.59 -13.86 -20.56
CA VAL A 709 -54.08 -15.19 -20.98
C VAL A 709 -53.11 -16.30 -20.51
N LEU A 710 -52.79 -16.29 -19.22
CA LEU A 710 -51.93 -17.28 -18.55
C LEU A 710 -52.67 -17.96 -17.39
N SER A 711 -52.15 -19.08 -16.90
CA SER A 711 -52.63 -19.64 -15.63
C SER A 711 -52.12 -18.81 -14.45
N ARG A 712 -52.90 -18.72 -13.35
CA ARG A 712 -52.47 -18.08 -12.10
C ARG A 712 -51.13 -18.62 -11.59
N ARG A 713 -50.93 -19.95 -11.66
CA ARG A 713 -49.69 -20.61 -11.23
C ARG A 713 -48.49 -20.21 -12.10
N THR A 714 -48.71 -19.95 -13.39
CA THR A 714 -47.68 -19.43 -14.31
C THR A 714 -47.27 -18.02 -13.91
N VAL A 715 -48.23 -17.15 -13.56
CA VAL A 715 -47.92 -15.79 -13.07
C VAL A 715 -47.19 -15.83 -11.72
N GLU A 716 -47.62 -16.67 -10.77
CA GLU A 716 -46.90 -16.89 -9.51
C GLU A 716 -45.45 -17.32 -9.75
N SER A 717 -45.23 -18.24 -10.69
CA SER A 717 -43.89 -18.69 -11.08
C SER A 717 -43.06 -17.56 -11.70
N HIS A 718 -43.65 -16.71 -12.54
CA HIS A 718 -42.96 -15.54 -13.09
C HIS A 718 -42.60 -14.54 -11.99
N VAL A 719 -43.51 -14.25 -11.05
CA VAL A 719 -43.25 -13.33 -9.92
C VAL A 719 -42.14 -13.86 -9.02
N GLU A 720 -42.11 -15.16 -8.73
CA GLU A 720 -41.00 -15.76 -7.96
C GLU A 720 -39.67 -15.71 -8.72
N ARG A 721 -39.67 -15.96 -10.04
CA ARG A 721 -38.46 -15.79 -10.86
C ARG A 721 -38.00 -14.33 -10.89
N ILE A 722 -38.90 -13.36 -10.99
CA ILE A 722 -38.57 -11.93 -10.95
C ILE A 722 -37.94 -11.57 -9.61
N LYS A 723 -38.55 -12.01 -8.49
CA LYS A 723 -38.01 -11.81 -7.14
C LYS A 723 -36.60 -12.41 -7.00
N HIS A 724 -36.42 -13.64 -7.47
CA HIS A 724 -35.12 -14.31 -7.42
C HIS A 724 -34.08 -13.58 -8.29
N LYS A 725 -34.41 -13.26 -9.54
CA LYS A 725 -33.51 -12.57 -10.49
C LYS A 725 -33.14 -11.15 -10.06
N LEU A 726 -33.97 -10.49 -9.24
CA LEU A 726 -33.71 -9.12 -8.75
C LEU A 726 -33.27 -9.07 -7.28
N GLU A 727 -33.12 -10.23 -6.62
CA GLU A 727 -32.85 -10.36 -5.18
C GLU A 727 -33.81 -9.51 -4.32
N LEU A 728 -35.12 -9.67 -4.57
CA LEU A 728 -36.20 -8.97 -3.88
C LEU A 728 -36.98 -9.92 -2.96
N SER A 729 -37.32 -9.43 -1.78
CA SER A 729 -37.94 -10.22 -0.71
C SER A 729 -39.43 -10.46 -0.94
N GLY A 730 -40.12 -9.57 -1.66
CA GLY A 730 -41.57 -9.60 -1.78
C GLY A 730 -42.16 -8.77 -2.91
N ARG A 731 -43.47 -8.97 -3.17
CA ARG A 731 -44.22 -8.28 -4.23
C ARG A 731 -44.15 -6.76 -4.12
N ASN A 732 -44.20 -6.22 -2.90
CA ASN A 732 -44.14 -4.78 -2.66
C ASN A 732 -42.82 -4.18 -3.12
N GLU A 733 -41.71 -4.92 -2.99
CA GLU A 733 -40.41 -4.49 -3.52
C GLU A 733 -40.38 -4.54 -5.05
N VAL A 734 -41.02 -5.53 -5.67
CA VAL A 734 -41.19 -5.58 -7.14
C VAL A 734 -41.99 -4.37 -7.63
N MET A 735 -43.06 -3.97 -6.93
CA MET A 735 -43.81 -2.77 -7.24
C MET A 735 -42.96 -1.50 -7.13
N ALA A 736 -42.24 -1.34 -6.02
CA ALA A 736 -41.36 -0.20 -5.80
C ALA A 736 -40.24 -0.12 -6.85
N TRP A 737 -39.72 -1.27 -7.28
CA TRP A 737 -38.72 -1.37 -8.34
C TRP A 737 -39.25 -0.87 -9.69
N VAL A 738 -40.45 -1.31 -10.12
CA VAL A 738 -41.05 -0.84 -11.39
C VAL A 738 -41.30 0.66 -11.37
N ILE A 739 -41.84 1.18 -10.26
CA ILE A 739 -42.13 2.61 -10.11
C ILE A 739 -40.83 3.42 -10.20
N GLY A 740 -39.78 2.98 -9.50
CA GLY A 740 -38.46 3.62 -9.57
C GLY A 740 -37.89 3.65 -10.99
N ARG A 741 -38.01 2.53 -11.72
CA ARG A 741 -37.55 2.44 -13.12
C ARG A 741 -38.30 3.41 -14.05
N ARG A 742 -39.63 3.53 -13.92
CA ARG A 742 -40.43 4.45 -14.75
C ARG A 742 -40.04 5.92 -14.54
N VAL A 743 -39.79 6.32 -13.30
CA VAL A 743 -39.34 7.68 -12.95
C VAL A 743 -37.96 7.97 -13.55
N GLU A 744 -37.06 6.98 -13.56
CA GLU A 744 -35.73 7.12 -14.17
C GLU A 744 -35.81 7.25 -15.70
N ASP A 745 -36.69 6.48 -16.35
CA ASP A 745 -36.91 6.56 -17.80
C ASP A 745 -37.51 7.92 -18.23
N GLU A 746 -38.41 8.49 -17.43
CA GLU A 746 -38.98 9.83 -17.65
C GLU A 746 -37.97 10.98 -17.46
N GLN A 747 -36.94 10.78 -16.63
CA GLN A 747 -35.88 11.77 -16.40
C GLN A 747 -34.74 11.70 -17.44
N ALA A 748 -34.65 10.61 -18.20
CA ALA A 748 -33.63 10.38 -19.21
C ALA A 748 -34.06 10.80 -20.63
N GLN A 749 -35.37 11.03 -20.85
CA GLN A 749 -35.94 11.68 -22.04
C GLN A 749 -35.89 13.21 -21.90
#